data_AF-A0A9W9DI21-F1
#
_entry.id   AF-A0A9W9DI21-F1
#
_cell.length_a   1.000
_cell.length_b   1.000
_cell.length_c   1.000
_cell.angle_alpha   90.00
_cell.angle_beta   90.00
_cell.angle_gamma   90.00
#
_symmetry.space_group_name_H-M   'P 1'
#
loop_
_entity.id
_entity.type
_entity.pdbx_description
1 polymer ?
#
loop_
_entity_poly.entity_id
_entity_poly.type
_entity_poly.pdbx_seq_one_letter_code
_entity_poly.pdbx_strand_id
1 'polypeptide(L)'
;MHLHATILLLTLWLTFSSALHESDAGVVDWHKRLIGVPNTETRYTSPTFHRTLERKGSKDVLLTATKSNVLAALDPSNGSVQWRYVYEPRDNIVTFRMHGSDVASLSGPGGATLRTFDVLNGEMLLERRLHESETGLLLQPNNLGTFIAFGKHPKEIYTLTNGRTVNSINSGKISWTWSSEDQGYQVLHSSISVTNDALYVVGLESSFASYVLHVTALSPTTGQILSSTTIPSSISNGLDDLLALSDTIVWIENGMMKSFVLSPSLKGKSTTLKAASYKKLLDIGLASHGMFIALQDGSAQLITCDNGNLVPTREFEGSTGESFYTGGLGKDGRPHVVRLRWSPNSKTAAVEISSPELVGLAAEYPLPFDANTHGRISHVAMDPASDILGRLLLTTTTGAIQIWNRSEHVWTREEGLSELNSAKFVELPERVAVLVGEGRSEEGFIGRLLRQAKDARDLPGYIVRFSTRFVTGSYESATSSATVTSTSSSAFQLPFRDAFGFRQVLVVSTTYGKVYGIDTSNGDILWAKILGKYERGAKVEPLEDKLFILKTVGDVDDNALKAGPEVVLLAKSVTEESTSGPVLLFHLNALTGQDITQALTSDEALQGSVVSSEPIHDAYMLQISGKKVVVILDSELNVHLYPDNVESQELFSAATATLSVPLRVSSPQGQRRLIGHQFHKKPSPNREDKAEYLAFPTWTLSLSEGHDVQAIISPTRDPVASIGKVLGNRTTLYKYLNPHIVLILTAPHSSVVLTSNAHCGLYLVDSVKGSVVYQTTLPTNWNACDVKAAFTENWLVYHYYDDEYEGAGQTKGYKMVTVELYEGKQVDEKTRGSELSSYSDKIMEITAYEQSFVYPHAISAIALTSTKFGITSKDVVVANANGKIQSFSRRMLNPRRTISRKPTSEEQEEYLVQYDPLLPDDPRKVISHNYDVPHIRSIATSPALLESTSLVFAYGLDLFLTRVTPSNTFDVLNESFNKVQLVLTVMGLAVAIFITRPMVKRKKLREKWY
;
A
#
# COMPACT_ATOMS: atom_id res chain seq x y z
N MET A 1 50.52 29.63 30.01
CA MET A 1 49.12 30.13 29.97
C MET A 1 48.55 30.26 28.56
N HIS A 2 49.31 30.73 27.54
CA HIS A 2 48.78 30.87 26.18
C HIS A 2 48.36 29.57 25.49
N LEU A 3 49.03 28.43 25.74
CA LEU A 3 48.69 27.14 25.13
C LEU A 3 47.35 26.55 25.64
N HIS A 4 46.96 26.86 26.89
CA HIS A 4 45.68 26.40 27.45
C HIS A 4 44.50 27.27 26.99
N ALA A 5 44.74 28.58 26.74
CA ALA A 5 43.73 29.47 26.19
C ALA A 5 43.42 29.16 24.71
N THR A 6 44.43 28.75 23.92
CA THR A 6 44.22 28.35 22.51
C THR A 6 43.52 27.00 22.37
N ILE A 7 43.74 26.06 23.29
CA ILE A 7 43.01 24.78 23.32
C ILE A 7 41.55 25.00 23.73
N LEU A 8 41.29 25.90 24.70
CA LEU A 8 39.92 26.25 25.11
C LEU A 8 39.15 26.97 23.99
N LEU A 9 39.81 27.84 23.21
CA LEU A 9 39.20 28.53 22.06
C LEU A 9 38.93 27.59 20.88
N LEU A 10 39.80 26.60 20.63
CA LEU A 10 39.57 25.58 19.60
C LEU A 10 38.42 24.63 19.98
N THR A 11 38.24 24.31 21.26
CA THR A 11 37.12 23.47 21.73
C THR A 11 35.76 24.19 21.69
N LEU A 12 35.75 25.53 21.71
CA LEU A 12 34.53 26.34 21.59
C LEU A 12 34.04 26.51 20.13
N TRP A 13 34.87 26.20 19.14
CA TRP A 13 34.52 26.25 17.70
C TRP A 13 34.05 24.89 17.14
N LEU A 14 34.06 23.84 17.96
CA LEU A 14 33.52 22.51 17.62
C LEU A 14 32.19 22.27 18.32
N THR A 15 31.28 23.25 18.29
CA THR A 15 29.86 22.94 18.49
C THR A 15 29.34 22.33 17.20
N PHE A 16 29.53 21.01 17.06
CA PHE A 16 28.77 20.23 16.10
C PHE A 16 27.29 20.43 16.43
N SER A 17 26.54 20.99 15.49
CA SER A 17 25.09 21.05 15.61
C SER A 17 24.57 19.62 15.61
N SER A 18 23.99 19.18 16.72
CA SER A 18 23.22 17.94 16.77
C SER A 18 21.95 18.10 15.93
N ALA A 19 22.04 17.76 14.66
CA ALA A 19 20.90 17.29 13.89
C ALA A 19 20.63 15.81 14.27
N LEU A 20 19.51 15.26 13.80
CA LEU A 20 19.19 13.82 13.87
C LEU A 20 20.46 12.99 13.60
N HIS A 21 20.80 12.02 14.46
CA HIS A 21 22.04 11.27 14.33
C HIS A 21 22.07 10.52 12.98
N GLU A 22 22.98 10.88 12.08
CA GLU A 22 23.21 10.18 10.80
C GLU A 22 23.46 8.67 11.00
N SER A 23 23.96 8.28 12.18
CA SER A 23 24.18 6.89 12.58
C SER A 23 22.91 6.05 12.72
N ASP A 24 21.74 6.66 12.82
CA ASP A 24 20.48 5.95 13.09
C ASP A 24 19.74 5.60 11.79
N ALA A 25 20.08 6.27 10.69
CA ALA A 25 19.51 6.04 9.37
C ALA A 25 19.84 4.63 8.86
N GLY A 26 18.82 3.85 8.51
CA GLY A 26 18.92 2.45 8.11
C GLY A 26 19.11 1.47 9.27
N VAL A 27 19.08 1.95 10.53
CA VAL A 27 19.20 1.11 11.74
C VAL A 27 17.85 0.99 12.45
N VAL A 28 17.15 2.11 12.63
CA VAL A 28 15.83 2.16 13.26
C VAL A 28 14.68 2.11 12.26
N ASP A 29 14.97 2.38 11.00
CA ASP A 29 14.02 2.51 9.91
C ASP A 29 14.39 1.66 8.71
N TRP A 30 13.37 1.34 7.91
CA TRP A 30 13.53 0.65 6.63
C TRP A 30 12.53 1.17 5.62
N HIS A 31 12.91 1.11 4.35
CA HIS A 31 12.09 1.53 3.21
C HIS A 31 12.10 0.44 2.14
N LYS A 32 10.92 -0.05 1.79
CA LYS A 32 10.73 -1.01 0.71
C LYS A 32 10.15 -0.31 -0.51
N ARG A 33 11.02 -0.07 -1.49
CA ARG A 33 10.69 0.56 -2.77
C ARG A 33 9.99 -0.44 -3.70
N LEU A 34 8.72 -0.20 -3.98
CA LEU A 34 7.87 -1.01 -4.86
C LEU A 34 7.52 -0.26 -6.14
N ILE A 35 7.04 -0.95 -7.15
CA ILE A 35 6.56 -0.35 -8.42
C ILE A 35 5.05 -0.52 -8.58
N GLY A 36 4.47 -1.43 -7.80
CA GLY A 36 3.07 -1.81 -7.87
C GLY A 36 2.80 -2.94 -8.83
N VAL A 37 1.60 -3.51 -8.76
CA VAL A 37 1.26 -4.70 -9.54
C VAL A 37 1.28 -4.39 -11.03
N PRO A 38 2.05 -5.13 -11.85
CA PRO A 38 2.12 -4.88 -13.28
C PRO A 38 0.75 -4.94 -13.97
N ASN A 39 0.51 -4.04 -14.92
CA ASN A 39 -0.71 -4.08 -15.71
C ASN A 39 -0.55 -5.08 -16.88
N THR A 40 -1.04 -6.30 -16.67
CA THR A 40 -0.93 -7.41 -17.63
C THR A 40 -2.10 -7.50 -18.62
N GLU A 41 -3.00 -6.51 -18.66
CA GLU A 41 -4.18 -6.53 -19.55
C GLU A 41 -3.78 -6.48 -21.02
N THR A 42 -2.68 -5.77 -21.33
CA THR A 42 -2.21 -5.57 -22.69
C THR A 42 -0.72 -5.77 -22.77
N ARG A 43 -0.23 -6.20 -23.94
CA ARG A 43 1.21 -6.35 -24.18
C ARG A 43 1.99 -5.02 -24.08
N TYR A 44 1.32 -3.90 -24.34
CA TYR A 44 1.93 -2.56 -24.30
C TYR A 44 1.91 -1.92 -22.91
N THR A 45 1.43 -2.65 -21.90
CA THR A 45 1.50 -2.27 -20.49
C THR A 45 2.21 -3.35 -19.66
N SER A 46 2.26 -4.59 -20.16
CA SER A 46 2.81 -5.73 -19.45
C SER A 46 4.35 -5.70 -19.40
N PRO A 47 4.94 -6.36 -18.40
CA PRO A 47 6.38 -6.46 -18.27
C PRO A 47 7.05 -7.06 -19.51
N THR A 48 8.04 -6.36 -20.06
CA THR A 48 8.76 -6.77 -21.27
C THR A 48 10.26 -6.52 -21.12
N PHE A 49 11.08 -7.45 -21.57
CA PHE A 49 12.52 -7.29 -21.63
C PHE A 49 12.91 -6.37 -22.78
N HIS A 50 13.85 -5.46 -22.50
CA HIS A 50 14.47 -4.60 -23.49
C HIS A 50 15.98 -4.72 -23.41
N ARG A 51 16.63 -4.79 -24.58
CA ARG A 51 18.08 -4.87 -24.69
C ARG A 51 18.61 -3.60 -25.33
N THR A 52 19.45 -2.88 -24.59
CA THR A 52 20.06 -1.63 -25.07
C THR A 52 21.56 -1.83 -25.27
N LEU A 53 22.09 -1.33 -26.40
CA LEU A 53 23.51 -1.38 -26.72
C LEU A 53 24.23 -0.18 -26.08
N GLU A 54 25.22 -0.45 -25.23
CA GLU A 54 26.14 0.53 -24.67
C GLU A 54 27.50 0.51 -25.41
N ARG A 55 28.30 1.58 -25.24
CA ARG A 55 29.69 1.62 -25.70
C ARG A 55 30.58 0.51 -25.12
N LYS A 56 30.20 -0.11 -23.98
CA LYS A 56 30.95 -1.14 -23.26
C LYS A 56 30.21 -2.49 -23.14
N GLY A 57 29.18 -2.74 -23.96
CA GLY A 57 28.45 -4.01 -23.94
C GLY A 57 26.96 -3.84 -24.19
N SER A 58 26.17 -4.84 -23.82
CA SER A 58 24.71 -4.80 -23.89
C SER A 58 24.14 -4.87 -22.48
N LYS A 59 23.20 -4.01 -22.13
CA LYS A 59 22.49 -4.03 -20.84
C LYS A 59 21.03 -4.36 -21.07
N ASP A 60 20.53 -5.31 -20.28
CA ASP A 60 19.14 -5.75 -20.35
C ASP A 60 18.36 -5.12 -19.19
N VAL A 61 17.17 -4.61 -19.49
CA VAL A 61 16.28 -3.94 -18.56
C VAL A 61 14.88 -4.53 -18.69
N LEU A 62 14.18 -4.71 -17.56
CA LEU A 62 12.79 -5.10 -17.55
C LEU A 62 11.91 -3.87 -17.38
N LEU A 63 11.15 -3.50 -18.42
CA LEU A 63 10.25 -2.35 -18.39
C LEU A 63 8.82 -2.81 -18.13
N THR A 64 8.09 -2.07 -17.30
CA THR A 64 6.67 -2.35 -17.02
C THR A 64 5.91 -1.08 -16.66
N ALA A 65 4.64 -1.04 -17.06
CA ALA A 65 3.65 -0.14 -16.47
C ALA A 65 2.85 -0.90 -15.40
N THR A 66 2.43 -0.22 -14.34
CA THR A 66 1.73 -0.83 -13.21
C THR A 66 0.35 -0.24 -12.99
N LYS A 67 -0.53 -0.98 -12.31
CA LYS A 67 -1.87 -0.53 -11.92
C LYS A 67 -1.83 0.64 -10.94
N SER A 68 -0.72 0.82 -10.22
CA SER A 68 -0.47 1.96 -9.33
C SER A 68 0.06 3.20 -10.08
N ASN A 69 -0.07 3.23 -11.40
CA ASN A 69 0.32 4.33 -12.29
C ASN A 69 1.82 4.65 -12.26
N VAL A 70 2.66 3.61 -12.31
CA VAL A 70 4.12 3.73 -12.32
C VAL A 70 4.68 3.13 -13.60
N LEU A 71 5.58 3.85 -14.26
CA LEU A 71 6.46 3.30 -15.29
C LEU A 71 7.81 2.99 -14.64
N ALA A 72 8.26 1.75 -14.69
CA ALA A 72 9.46 1.33 -14.00
C ALA A 72 10.38 0.46 -14.86
N ALA A 73 11.68 0.59 -14.58
CA ALA A 73 12.74 -0.27 -15.06
C ALA A 73 13.33 -1.06 -13.89
N LEU A 74 13.24 -2.39 -13.99
CA LEU A 74 13.85 -3.32 -13.05
C LEU A 74 15.11 -3.93 -13.64
N ASP A 75 16.08 -4.21 -12.79
CA ASP A 75 17.24 -5.03 -13.14
C ASP A 75 16.83 -6.51 -13.18
N PRO A 76 16.95 -7.20 -14.34
CA PRO A 76 16.60 -8.61 -14.44
C PRO A 76 17.41 -9.54 -13.54
N SER A 77 18.61 -9.14 -13.11
CA SER A 77 19.53 -10.00 -12.34
C SER A 77 19.17 -10.12 -10.86
N ASN A 78 18.72 -9.03 -10.23
CA ASN A 78 18.44 -8.96 -8.80
C ASN A 78 17.07 -8.36 -8.44
N GLY A 79 16.31 -7.90 -9.43
CA GLY A 79 14.99 -7.29 -9.25
C GLY A 79 15.05 -5.90 -8.62
N SER A 80 16.21 -5.26 -8.48
CA SER A 80 16.29 -3.90 -7.95
C SER A 80 15.64 -2.90 -8.92
N VAL A 81 15.04 -1.85 -8.36
CA VAL A 81 14.46 -0.75 -9.15
C VAL A 81 15.62 0.12 -9.66
N GLN A 82 15.91 0.09 -10.97
CA GLN A 82 16.90 0.99 -11.57
C GLN A 82 16.37 2.41 -11.56
N TRP A 83 15.16 2.58 -12.06
CA TRP A 83 14.41 3.82 -11.97
C TRP A 83 12.91 3.52 -12.00
N ARG A 84 12.11 4.44 -11.47
CA ARG A 84 10.67 4.44 -11.61
C ARG A 84 10.20 5.88 -11.72
N TYR A 85 9.17 6.10 -12.51
CA TYR A 85 8.49 7.38 -12.63
C TYR A 85 7.03 7.16 -12.22
N VAL A 86 6.60 7.88 -11.18
CA VAL A 86 5.25 7.80 -10.62
C VAL A 86 4.41 8.90 -11.26
N TYR A 87 3.36 8.52 -11.98
CA TYR A 87 2.47 9.47 -12.66
C TYR A 87 1.40 9.98 -11.68
N GLU A 88 0.84 11.15 -11.99
CA GLU A 88 -0.24 11.72 -11.19
C GLU A 88 -1.48 10.80 -11.18
N PRO A 89 -2.28 10.74 -10.09
CA PRO A 89 -3.43 9.83 -10.00
C PRO A 89 -4.49 9.94 -11.11
N ARG A 90 -4.58 11.09 -11.80
CA ARG A 90 -5.51 11.30 -12.92
C ARG A 90 -4.88 11.07 -14.29
N ASP A 91 -3.57 10.88 -14.36
CA ASP A 91 -2.79 10.75 -15.59
C ASP A 91 -2.36 9.29 -15.79
N ASN A 92 -3.35 8.40 -15.92
CA ASN A 92 -3.12 6.95 -15.98
C ASN A 92 -2.31 6.55 -17.23
N ILE A 93 -1.27 5.71 -17.06
CA ILE A 93 -0.51 5.15 -18.18
C ILE A 93 -1.43 4.25 -19.01
N VAL A 94 -1.53 4.56 -20.29
CA VAL A 94 -2.37 3.86 -21.24
C VAL A 94 -1.58 2.84 -22.04
N THR A 95 -0.39 3.22 -22.52
CA THR A 95 0.48 2.37 -23.33
C THR A 95 1.91 2.88 -23.26
N PHE A 96 2.89 1.99 -23.35
CA PHE A 96 4.30 2.34 -23.56
C PHE A 96 4.92 1.48 -24.66
N ARG A 97 5.91 2.04 -25.35
CA ARG A 97 6.73 1.35 -26.34
C ARG A 97 8.17 1.78 -26.27
N MET A 98 9.05 0.86 -26.65
CA MET A 98 10.49 0.98 -26.55
C MET A 98 11.12 0.91 -27.94
N HIS A 99 12.13 1.73 -28.19
CA HIS A 99 12.93 1.67 -29.41
C HIS A 99 14.34 2.24 -29.16
N GLY A 100 15.36 1.42 -29.41
CA GLY A 100 16.75 1.83 -29.16
C GLY A 100 16.99 2.14 -27.69
N SER A 101 17.42 3.37 -27.37
CA SER A 101 17.65 3.86 -26.00
C SER A 101 16.43 4.51 -25.35
N ASP A 102 15.31 4.64 -26.08
CA ASP A 102 14.21 5.50 -25.69
C ASP A 102 12.95 4.67 -25.39
N VAL A 103 12.21 5.05 -24.35
CA VAL A 103 10.87 4.54 -24.05
C VAL A 103 9.88 5.69 -24.12
N ALA A 104 8.82 5.52 -24.89
CA ALA A 104 7.73 6.48 -25.02
C ALA A 104 6.48 5.92 -24.33
N SER A 105 5.78 6.76 -23.58
CA SER A 105 4.53 6.43 -22.90
C SER A 105 3.45 7.45 -23.24
N LEU A 106 2.23 6.96 -23.42
CA LEU A 106 1.02 7.78 -23.47
C LEU A 106 0.25 7.60 -22.18
N SER A 107 -0.18 8.70 -21.59
CA SER A 107 -0.95 8.72 -20.36
C SER A 107 -2.13 9.70 -20.44
N GLY A 108 -3.09 9.52 -19.52
CA GLY A 108 -4.28 10.35 -19.39
C GLY A 108 -5.41 9.96 -20.36
N PRO A 109 -6.60 10.55 -20.20
CA PRO A 109 -7.79 10.21 -21.00
C PRO A 109 -7.53 10.29 -22.52
N GLY A 110 -7.70 9.17 -23.22
CA GLY A 110 -7.46 9.07 -24.66
C GLY A 110 -6.00 9.26 -25.12
N GLY A 111 -5.03 9.16 -24.20
CA GLY A 111 -3.60 9.39 -24.48
C GLY A 111 -3.24 10.88 -24.55
N ALA A 112 -3.73 11.67 -23.60
CA ALA A 112 -3.58 13.13 -23.55
C ALA A 112 -2.13 13.63 -23.47
N THR A 113 -1.25 12.88 -22.83
CA THR A 113 0.14 13.30 -22.59
C THR A 113 1.11 12.26 -23.12
N LEU A 114 2.07 12.70 -23.94
CA LEU A 114 3.23 11.91 -24.35
C LEU A 114 4.41 12.24 -23.45
N ARG A 115 5.05 11.21 -22.92
CA ARG A 115 6.36 11.32 -22.27
C ARG A 115 7.35 10.38 -22.91
N THR A 116 8.61 10.77 -22.96
CA THR A 116 9.71 9.89 -23.37
C THR A 116 10.83 9.91 -22.34
N PHE A 117 11.42 8.76 -22.10
CA PHE A 117 12.49 8.58 -21.12
C PHE A 117 13.67 7.83 -21.76
N ASP A 118 14.86 8.09 -21.25
CA ASP A 118 16.01 7.20 -21.50
C ASP A 118 15.82 5.90 -20.69
N VAL A 119 16.00 4.77 -21.37
CA VAL A 119 15.71 3.45 -20.80
C VAL A 119 16.66 3.07 -19.65
N LEU A 120 17.88 3.61 -19.63
CA LEU A 120 18.92 3.19 -18.69
C LEU A 120 18.90 4.00 -17.39
N ASN A 121 18.73 5.32 -17.49
CA ASN A 121 18.77 6.22 -16.32
C ASN A 121 17.38 6.72 -15.89
N GLY A 122 16.34 6.57 -16.74
CA GLY A 122 14.99 7.05 -16.45
C GLY A 122 14.83 8.56 -16.53
N GLU A 123 15.79 9.26 -17.14
CA GLU A 123 15.71 10.69 -17.37
C GLU A 123 14.59 11.00 -18.35
N MET A 124 13.68 11.89 -17.97
CA MET A 124 12.62 12.35 -18.85
C MET A 124 13.21 13.25 -19.94
N LEU A 125 13.14 12.81 -21.18
CA LEU A 125 13.67 13.52 -22.35
C LEU A 125 12.64 14.51 -22.94
N LEU A 126 11.35 14.18 -22.83
CA LEU A 126 10.24 14.97 -23.36
C LEU A 126 8.99 14.75 -22.52
N GLU A 127 8.26 15.83 -22.27
CA GLU A 127 6.85 15.80 -21.89
C GLU A 127 6.07 16.74 -22.81
N ARG A 128 4.98 16.22 -23.38
CA ARG A 128 4.13 16.99 -24.29
C ARG A 128 2.67 16.62 -24.10
N ARG A 129 1.86 17.62 -23.77
CA ARG A 129 0.40 17.51 -23.84
C ARG A 129 -0.05 17.58 -25.29
N LEU A 130 -0.74 16.55 -25.75
CA LEU A 130 -1.25 16.38 -27.12
C LEU A 130 -2.67 16.93 -27.25
N HIS A 131 -3.50 16.78 -26.21
CA HIS A 131 -4.84 17.37 -26.11
C HIS A 131 -5.24 17.62 -24.66
N GLU A 132 -6.29 18.40 -24.44
CA GLU A 132 -6.83 18.65 -23.10
C GLU A 132 -7.48 17.39 -22.53
N SER A 133 -7.21 17.05 -21.27
CA SER A 133 -7.73 15.82 -20.63
C SER A 133 -9.25 15.72 -20.67
N GLU A 134 -9.97 16.85 -20.67
CA GLU A 134 -11.43 16.94 -20.76
C GLU A 134 -11.98 16.49 -22.12
N THR A 135 -11.17 16.59 -23.18
CA THR A 135 -11.54 16.17 -24.55
C THR A 135 -11.17 14.72 -24.84
N GLY A 136 -10.51 14.05 -23.89
CA GLY A 136 -10.10 12.67 -24.01
C GLY A 136 -11.29 11.71 -24.00
N LEU A 137 -11.34 10.79 -24.96
CA LEU A 137 -12.34 9.73 -24.96
C LEU A 137 -12.01 8.69 -23.89
N LEU A 138 -13.03 8.29 -23.13
CA LEU A 138 -12.98 7.18 -22.20
C LEU A 138 -13.43 5.90 -22.92
N LEU A 139 -12.48 5.24 -23.59
CA LEU A 139 -12.70 3.98 -24.28
C LEU A 139 -12.39 2.81 -23.35
N GLN A 140 -13.07 1.67 -23.53
CA GLN A 140 -12.77 0.41 -22.85
C GLN A 140 -12.36 -0.65 -23.88
N PRO A 141 -11.19 -1.30 -23.72
CA PRO A 141 -10.15 -1.07 -22.71
C PRO A 141 -9.47 0.32 -22.87
N ASN A 142 -8.83 0.82 -21.81
CA ASN A 142 -8.29 2.20 -21.78
C ASN A 142 -7.25 2.51 -22.87
N ASN A 143 -6.58 1.48 -23.41
CA ASN A 143 -5.60 1.60 -24.50
C ASN A 143 -6.22 1.63 -25.89
N LEU A 144 -7.52 1.36 -26.00
CA LEU A 144 -8.23 1.41 -27.27
C LEU A 144 -8.12 2.81 -27.88
N GLY A 145 -7.78 2.88 -29.16
CA GLY A 145 -7.59 4.16 -29.84
C GLY A 145 -6.29 4.88 -29.53
N THR A 146 -5.33 4.22 -28.88
CA THR A 146 -4.01 4.79 -28.59
C THR A 146 -2.89 3.90 -29.11
N PHE A 147 -1.86 4.52 -29.68
CA PHE A 147 -0.73 3.79 -30.26
C PHE A 147 0.50 4.68 -30.38
N ILE A 148 1.68 4.08 -30.22
CA ILE A 148 2.97 4.77 -30.42
C ILE A 148 3.75 4.03 -31.51
N ALA A 149 4.25 4.75 -32.50
CA ALA A 149 5.16 4.18 -33.50
C ALA A 149 6.41 5.04 -33.59
N PHE A 150 7.56 4.41 -33.74
CA PHE A 150 8.83 5.11 -33.93
C PHE A 150 9.10 5.26 -35.43
N GLY A 151 9.50 6.46 -35.84
CA GLY A 151 9.93 6.75 -37.19
C GLY A 151 11.31 6.18 -37.48
N LYS A 152 11.72 6.28 -38.75
CA LYS A 152 13.04 5.83 -39.20
C LYS A 152 14.15 6.79 -38.75
N HIS A 153 13.82 8.08 -38.61
CA HIS A 153 14.74 9.07 -38.09
C HIS A 153 14.82 8.98 -36.56
N PRO A 154 16.01 9.16 -35.97
CA PRO A 154 16.15 9.17 -34.52
C PRO A 154 15.28 10.30 -33.94
N LYS A 155 14.55 9.99 -32.86
CA LYS A 155 13.63 10.92 -32.16
C LYS A 155 12.38 11.36 -32.95
N GLU A 156 12.04 10.64 -34.02
CA GLU A 156 10.75 10.78 -34.69
C GLU A 156 9.75 9.79 -34.09
N ILE A 157 8.61 10.30 -33.62
CA ILE A 157 7.57 9.52 -32.95
C ILE A 157 6.22 9.90 -33.56
N TYR A 158 5.43 8.88 -33.90
CA TYR A 158 4.03 9.04 -34.30
C TYR A 158 3.13 8.52 -33.19
N THR A 159 2.14 9.32 -32.80
CA THR A 159 1.19 8.94 -31.74
C THR A 159 -0.23 8.99 -32.25
N LEU A 160 -1.00 7.92 -32.04
CA LEU A 160 -2.46 7.91 -32.19
C LEU A 160 -3.10 8.27 -30.84
N THR A 161 -3.98 9.26 -30.84
CA THR A 161 -4.77 9.64 -29.66
C THR A 161 -6.26 9.70 -30.00
N ASN A 162 -7.11 9.41 -29.01
CA ASN A 162 -8.57 9.36 -29.13
C ASN A 162 -9.11 8.47 -30.29
N GLY A 163 -8.29 7.56 -30.81
CA GLY A 163 -8.60 6.75 -31.99
C GLY A 163 -8.81 7.55 -33.28
N ARG A 164 -8.41 8.82 -33.33
CA ARG A 164 -8.77 9.75 -34.43
C ARG A 164 -7.66 10.70 -34.87
N THR A 165 -6.72 11.03 -33.98
CA THR A 165 -5.71 12.04 -34.24
C THR A 165 -4.35 11.38 -34.26
N VAL A 166 -3.59 11.60 -35.32
CA VAL A 166 -2.19 11.18 -35.44
C VAL A 166 -1.31 12.42 -35.39
N ASN A 167 -0.39 12.46 -34.44
CA ASN A 167 0.62 13.50 -34.33
C ASN A 167 1.97 12.94 -34.76
N SER A 168 2.70 13.65 -35.63
CA SER A 168 4.13 13.43 -35.85
C SER A 168 4.93 14.38 -35.00
N ILE A 169 5.84 13.83 -34.21
CA ILE A 169 6.63 14.56 -33.23
C ILE A 169 8.10 14.30 -33.53
N ASN A 170 8.84 15.37 -33.79
CA ASN A 170 10.27 15.30 -34.04
C ASN A 170 10.99 16.22 -33.05
N SER A 171 11.92 15.63 -32.28
CA SER A 171 12.72 16.38 -31.30
C SER A 171 11.86 17.22 -30.33
N GLY A 172 10.71 16.65 -29.93
CA GLY A 172 9.78 17.28 -28.99
C GLY A 172 8.78 18.28 -29.57
N LYS A 173 8.87 18.61 -30.86
CA LYS A 173 7.91 19.51 -31.53
C LYS A 173 6.98 18.72 -32.43
N ILE A 174 5.69 19.05 -32.39
CA ILE A 174 4.69 18.53 -33.31
C ILE A 174 5.01 19.11 -34.70
N SER A 175 5.38 18.24 -35.63
CA SER A 175 5.71 18.60 -37.01
C SER A 175 4.44 18.76 -37.85
N TRP A 176 3.49 17.85 -37.66
CA TRP A 176 2.17 17.92 -38.26
C TRP A 176 1.18 17.09 -37.44
N THR A 177 -0.11 17.39 -37.61
CA THR A 177 -1.23 16.68 -37.00
C THR A 177 -2.22 16.32 -38.10
N TRP A 178 -2.63 15.06 -38.14
CA TRP A 178 -3.73 14.58 -38.96
C TRP A 178 -4.89 14.19 -38.05
N SER A 179 -6.12 14.55 -38.44
CA SER A 179 -7.34 14.13 -37.78
C SER A 179 -8.27 13.51 -38.80
N SER A 180 -8.89 12.38 -38.45
CA SER A 180 -9.87 11.72 -39.30
C SER A 180 -11.04 12.66 -39.63
N GLU A 181 -11.51 12.62 -40.88
CA GLU A 181 -12.61 13.46 -41.39
C GLU A 181 -14.00 12.98 -40.93
N ASP A 182 -14.08 11.79 -40.34
CA ASP A 182 -15.34 11.17 -39.89
C ASP A 182 -15.89 11.86 -38.63
N GLN A 183 -16.85 12.76 -38.83
CA GLN A 183 -17.58 13.44 -37.75
C GLN A 183 -18.63 12.53 -37.05
N GLY A 184 -18.89 11.33 -37.59
CA GLY A 184 -19.97 10.43 -37.17
C GLY A 184 -19.56 9.33 -36.18
N TYR A 185 -18.29 9.27 -35.76
CA TYR A 185 -17.74 8.22 -34.87
C TYR A 185 -17.89 6.79 -35.41
N GLN A 186 -17.94 6.58 -36.74
CA GLN A 186 -18.13 5.25 -37.33
C GLN A 186 -16.81 4.48 -37.45
N VAL A 187 -15.70 5.19 -37.66
CA VAL A 187 -14.35 4.60 -37.73
C VAL A 187 -13.57 4.82 -36.43
N LEU A 188 -13.07 3.74 -35.84
CA LEU A 188 -12.14 3.79 -34.71
C LEU A 188 -10.78 3.23 -35.13
N HIS A 189 -9.77 4.09 -35.16
CA HIS A 189 -8.39 3.66 -35.43
C HIS A 189 -7.76 3.05 -34.18
N SER A 190 -6.95 2.00 -34.36
CA SER A 190 -6.38 1.23 -33.25
C SER A 190 -4.87 1.02 -33.35
N SER A 191 -4.29 1.10 -34.55
CA SER A 191 -2.86 0.86 -34.75
C SER A 191 -2.26 1.73 -35.85
N ILE A 192 -0.96 1.96 -35.72
CA ILE A 192 -0.14 2.65 -36.71
C ILE A 192 0.95 1.68 -37.18
N SER A 193 1.16 1.58 -38.48
CA SER A 193 2.32 0.90 -39.06
C SER A 193 3.14 1.87 -39.88
N VAL A 194 4.47 1.87 -39.69
CA VAL A 194 5.40 2.81 -40.33
C VAL A 194 6.25 2.03 -41.32
N THR A 195 6.22 2.41 -42.60
CA THR A 195 7.11 1.88 -43.64
C THR A 195 8.00 2.98 -44.19
N ASN A 196 8.93 2.62 -45.10
CA ASN A 196 9.76 3.61 -45.79
C ASN A 196 8.94 4.57 -46.67
N ASP A 197 7.79 4.11 -47.17
CA ASP A 197 7.04 4.80 -48.21
C ASP A 197 5.83 5.56 -47.66
N ALA A 198 5.17 5.03 -46.63
CA ALA A 198 4.00 5.65 -46.01
C ALA A 198 3.80 5.25 -44.55
N LEU A 199 3.01 6.06 -43.85
CA LEU A 199 2.47 5.81 -42.52
C LEU A 199 1.04 5.29 -42.66
N TYR A 200 0.73 4.11 -42.16
CA TYR A 200 -0.60 3.51 -42.26
C TYR A 200 -1.32 3.57 -40.93
N VAL A 201 -2.50 4.19 -40.94
CA VAL A 201 -3.42 4.24 -39.81
C VAL A 201 -4.53 3.21 -40.06
N VAL A 202 -4.62 2.22 -39.17
CA VAL A 202 -5.53 1.08 -39.32
C VAL A 202 -6.63 1.20 -38.28
N GLY A 203 -7.88 1.04 -38.71
CA GLY A 203 -9.05 1.09 -37.87
C GLY A 203 -10.18 0.17 -38.34
N LEU A 204 -11.22 0.11 -37.54
CA LEU A 204 -12.45 -0.61 -37.83
C LEU A 204 -13.60 0.37 -37.99
N GLU A 205 -14.37 0.20 -39.07
CA GLU A 205 -15.62 0.90 -39.34
C GLU A 205 -16.81 0.03 -38.92
N SER A 206 -17.74 0.58 -38.16
CA SER A 206 -18.95 -0.13 -37.73
C SER A 206 -19.91 -0.37 -38.89
N SER A 207 -20.33 -1.61 -39.12
CA SER A 207 -21.43 -1.97 -40.04
C SER A 207 -22.53 -2.75 -39.30
N PHE A 208 -23.70 -2.92 -39.92
CA PHE A 208 -24.94 -3.39 -39.27
C PHE A 208 -24.82 -4.70 -38.49
N ALA A 209 -23.90 -5.59 -38.88
CA ALA A 209 -23.67 -6.89 -38.22
C ALA A 209 -22.19 -7.30 -38.09
N SER A 210 -21.24 -6.47 -38.56
CA SER A 210 -19.80 -6.78 -38.52
C SER A 210 -18.97 -5.50 -38.66
N TYR A 211 -17.67 -5.59 -38.42
CA TYR A 211 -16.72 -4.50 -38.64
C TYR A 211 -16.01 -4.62 -39.99
N VAL A 212 -15.80 -3.48 -40.65
CA VAL A 212 -15.06 -3.37 -41.91
C VAL A 212 -13.70 -2.73 -41.66
N LEU A 213 -12.65 -3.23 -42.28
CA LEU A 213 -11.29 -2.74 -42.11
C LEU A 213 -11.12 -1.42 -42.88
N HIS A 214 -10.78 -0.34 -42.17
CA HIS A 214 -10.50 0.96 -42.77
C HIS A 214 -9.01 1.30 -42.62
N VAL A 215 -8.35 1.61 -43.73
CA VAL A 215 -6.92 1.93 -43.76
C VAL A 215 -6.69 3.27 -44.44
N THR A 216 -5.94 4.15 -43.77
CA THR A 216 -5.51 5.45 -44.31
C THR A 216 -4.00 5.48 -44.40
N ALA A 217 -3.46 5.68 -45.60
CA ALA A 217 -2.04 5.90 -45.85
C ALA A 217 -1.75 7.41 -45.84
N LEU A 218 -0.82 7.82 -45.00
CA LEU A 218 -0.36 9.20 -44.82
C LEU A 218 1.11 9.33 -45.24
N SER A 219 1.49 10.50 -45.73
CA SER A 219 2.89 10.86 -45.92
C SER A 219 3.58 11.03 -44.55
N PRO A 220 4.68 10.32 -44.24
CA PRO A 220 5.37 10.43 -42.96
C PRO A 220 5.90 11.85 -42.66
N THR A 221 6.26 12.59 -43.72
CA THR A 221 6.87 13.92 -43.60
C THR A 221 5.86 15.06 -43.53
N THR A 222 4.73 14.96 -44.24
CA THR A 222 3.75 16.05 -44.36
C THR A 222 2.41 15.77 -43.71
N GLY A 223 2.10 14.53 -43.36
CA GLY A 223 0.78 14.13 -42.83
C GLY A 223 -0.34 14.15 -43.87
N GLN A 224 -0.03 14.42 -45.15
CA GLN A 224 -1.03 14.43 -46.22
C GLN A 224 -1.52 13.00 -46.54
N ILE A 225 -2.82 12.87 -46.79
CA ILE A 225 -3.43 11.59 -47.17
C ILE A 225 -2.96 11.21 -48.57
N LEU A 226 -2.30 10.06 -48.68
CA LEU A 226 -1.90 9.45 -49.96
C LEU A 226 -3.06 8.64 -50.54
N SER A 227 -3.73 7.85 -49.68
CA SER A 227 -4.92 7.08 -50.02
C SER A 227 -5.69 6.71 -48.75
N SER A 228 -7.02 6.73 -48.79
CA SER A 228 -7.87 6.19 -47.73
C SER A 228 -8.88 5.25 -48.36
N THR A 229 -9.00 4.02 -47.86
CA THR A 229 -9.87 3.01 -48.46
C THR A 229 -10.36 2.02 -47.41
N THR A 230 -11.59 1.57 -47.58
CA THR A 230 -12.17 0.44 -46.86
C THR A 230 -11.83 -0.86 -47.58
N ILE A 231 -11.16 -1.77 -46.89
CA ILE A 231 -10.88 -3.11 -47.39
C ILE A 231 -12.10 -3.96 -47.07
N PRO A 232 -12.78 -4.57 -48.06
CA PRO A 232 -13.93 -5.42 -47.80
C PRO A 232 -13.58 -6.57 -46.84
N SER A 233 -14.12 -6.50 -45.63
CA SER A 233 -13.94 -7.50 -44.56
C SER A 233 -15.21 -7.60 -43.73
N SER A 234 -15.43 -8.76 -43.11
CA SER A 234 -16.52 -8.98 -42.15
C SER A 234 -15.92 -9.53 -40.86
N ILE A 235 -15.49 -8.62 -39.98
CA ILE A 235 -14.82 -8.94 -38.72
C ILE A 235 -15.87 -9.00 -37.61
N SER A 236 -15.91 -10.09 -36.86
CA SER A 236 -16.94 -10.34 -35.83
C SER A 236 -16.50 -9.92 -34.43
N ASN A 237 -15.26 -10.21 -34.01
CA ASN A 237 -14.79 -9.97 -32.63
C ASN A 237 -13.96 -8.68 -32.48
N GLY A 238 -14.16 -7.72 -33.38
CA GLY A 238 -13.46 -6.43 -33.33
C GLY A 238 -11.94 -6.58 -33.47
N LEU A 239 -11.18 -5.99 -32.53
CA LEU A 239 -9.71 -5.97 -32.61
C LEU A 239 -9.03 -7.29 -32.25
N ASP A 240 -9.72 -8.23 -31.60
CA ASP A 240 -9.15 -9.57 -31.30
C ASP A 240 -8.91 -10.41 -32.57
N ASP A 241 -9.64 -10.09 -33.63
CA ASP A 241 -9.53 -10.72 -34.95
C ASP A 241 -8.54 -9.99 -35.86
N LEU A 242 -7.89 -8.89 -35.42
CA LEU A 242 -7.05 -8.01 -36.25
C LEU A 242 -5.65 -7.84 -35.67
N LEU A 243 -4.63 -7.98 -36.51
CA LEU A 243 -3.24 -7.70 -36.17
C LEU A 243 -2.52 -6.92 -37.28
N ALA A 244 -1.91 -5.79 -36.93
CA ALA A 244 -1.03 -5.04 -37.82
C ALA A 244 0.43 -5.46 -37.59
N LEU A 245 1.08 -5.97 -38.64
CA LEU A 245 2.50 -6.26 -38.69
C LEU A 245 3.27 -5.06 -39.27
N SER A 246 4.56 -5.21 -39.56
CA SER A 246 5.41 -4.15 -40.13
C SER A 246 4.96 -3.65 -41.50
N ASP A 247 4.52 -4.54 -42.39
CA ASP A 247 4.17 -4.21 -43.78
C ASP A 247 2.84 -4.84 -44.22
N THR A 248 2.19 -5.61 -43.35
CA THR A 248 1.03 -6.43 -43.67
C THR A 248 0.00 -6.33 -42.55
N ILE A 249 -1.27 -6.25 -42.90
CA ILE A 249 -2.38 -6.41 -41.95
C ILE A 249 -2.93 -7.82 -42.09
N VAL A 250 -3.18 -8.48 -40.97
CA VAL A 250 -3.77 -9.82 -40.90
C VAL A 250 -5.07 -9.77 -40.11
N TRP A 251 -6.12 -10.42 -40.61
CA TRP A 251 -7.37 -10.55 -39.86
C TRP A 251 -8.05 -11.91 -40.05
N ILE A 252 -8.99 -12.23 -39.16
CA ILE A 252 -9.85 -13.41 -39.24
C ILE A 252 -11.22 -13.01 -39.81
N GLU A 253 -11.72 -13.81 -40.75
CA GLU A 253 -13.05 -13.65 -41.34
C GLU A 253 -13.67 -15.03 -41.57
N ASN A 254 -14.79 -15.32 -40.89
CA ASN A 254 -15.48 -16.61 -40.93
C ASN A 254 -14.54 -17.80 -40.66
N GLY A 255 -13.62 -17.65 -39.70
CA GLY A 255 -12.62 -18.66 -39.34
C GLY A 255 -11.43 -18.80 -40.31
N MET A 256 -11.43 -18.08 -41.43
CA MET A 256 -10.29 -18.04 -42.36
C MET A 256 -9.41 -16.83 -42.07
N MET A 257 -8.09 -17.00 -42.24
CA MET A 257 -7.14 -15.91 -42.09
C MET A 257 -6.90 -15.22 -43.43
N LYS A 258 -6.98 -13.90 -43.43
CA LYS A 258 -6.68 -13.06 -44.58
C LYS A 258 -5.54 -12.10 -44.25
N SER A 259 -4.73 -11.80 -45.26
CA SER A 259 -3.66 -10.81 -45.18
C SER A 259 -3.77 -9.78 -46.29
N PHE A 260 -3.33 -8.56 -46.01
CA PHE A 260 -3.25 -7.46 -46.99
C PHE A 260 -1.92 -6.73 -46.84
N VAL A 261 -1.14 -6.70 -47.92
CA VAL A 261 0.15 -6.00 -47.95
C VAL A 261 -0.10 -4.51 -48.10
N LEU A 262 0.47 -3.73 -47.19
CA LEU A 262 0.38 -2.29 -47.16
C LEU A 262 1.22 -1.69 -48.29
N SER A 263 0.58 -0.88 -49.13
CA SER A 263 1.24 -0.11 -50.19
C SER A 263 0.66 1.30 -50.23
N PRO A 264 1.41 2.33 -50.64
CA PRO A 264 0.95 3.72 -50.61
C PRO A 264 -0.33 4.00 -51.43
N SER A 265 -0.66 3.12 -52.38
CA SER A 265 -1.89 3.24 -53.19
C SER A 265 -3.07 2.43 -52.64
N LEU A 266 -2.84 1.51 -51.70
CA LEU A 266 -3.82 0.56 -51.14
C LEU A 266 -4.61 -0.25 -52.20
N LYS A 267 -4.07 -0.44 -53.41
CA LYS A 267 -4.73 -1.18 -54.53
C LYS A 267 -4.43 -2.69 -54.56
N GLY A 268 -3.96 -3.26 -53.46
CA GLY A 268 -3.64 -4.68 -53.34
C GLY A 268 -4.86 -5.61 -53.36
N LYS A 269 -4.64 -6.91 -53.54
CA LYS A 269 -5.65 -7.94 -53.28
C LYS A 269 -5.33 -8.63 -51.96
N SER A 270 -6.37 -9.02 -51.21
CA SER A 270 -6.18 -9.81 -49.99
C SER A 270 -5.81 -11.25 -50.34
N THR A 271 -4.83 -11.80 -49.62
CA THR A 271 -4.46 -13.21 -49.70
C THR A 271 -5.23 -13.96 -48.62
N THR A 272 -5.73 -15.14 -48.92
CA THR A 272 -6.48 -15.96 -47.96
C THR A 272 -5.72 -17.26 -47.71
N LEU A 273 -5.39 -17.52 -46.45
CA LEU A 273 -4.88 -18.82 -46.02
C LEU A 273 -6.07 -19.74 -45.72
N LYS A 274 -6.27 -20.74 -46.57
CA LYS A 274 -7.27 -21.79 -46.33
C LYS A 274 -6.68 -22.81 -45.36
N ALA A 275 -6.95 -22.64 -44.07
CA ALA A 275 -6.57 -23.56 -43.01
C ALA A 275 -7.64 -23.55 -41.90
N ALA A 276 -7.39 -24.28 -40.81
CA ALA A 276 -8.32 -24.54 -39.70
C ALA A 276 -9.07 -23.30 -39.19
N SER A 277 -10.26 -23.51 -38.59
CA SER A 277 -11.10 -22.44 -38.03
C SER A 277 -10.37 -21.67 -36.92
N TYR A 278 -9.80 -20.51 -37.25
CA TYR A 278 -9.13 -19.63 -36.29
C TYR A 278 -10.14 -18.79 -35.51
N LYS A 279 -9.86 -18.55 -34.23
CA LYS A 279 -10.71 -17.78 -33.32
C LYS A 279 -10.14 -16.44 -32.89
N LYS A 280 -8.82 -16.34 -32.69
CA LYS A 280 -8.16 -15.13 -32.17
C LYS A 280 -6.71 -15.03 -32.63
N LEU A 281 -6.24 -13.81 -32.88
CA LEU A 281 -4.84 -13.51 -33.17
C LEU A 281 -4.13 -12.99 -31.91
N LEU A 282 -2.89 -13.43 -31.69
CA LEU A 282 -2.06 -13.03 -30.55
C LEU A 282 -0.73 -12.44 -31.05
N ASP A 283 -0.48 -11.18 -30.68
CA ASP A 283 0.85 -10.57 -30.80
C ASP A 283 1.77 -11.08 -29.69
N ILE A 284 2.76 -11.88 -30.06
CA ILE A 284 3.78 -12.42 -29.14
C ILE A 284 5.01 -11.52 -29.02
N GLY A 285 5.09 -10.44 -29.79
CA GLY A 285 6.24 -9.54 -29.78
C GLY A 285 7.25 -9.67 -30.87
N LEU A 286 6.87 -10.41 -31.89
CA LEU A 286 7.66 -10.61 -33.07
C LEU A 286 6.92 -10.08 -34.32
N ALA A 287 5.96 -9.16 -34.12
CA ALA A 287 5.20 -8.53 -35.21
C ALA A 287 6.11 -7.78 -36.21
N SER A 288 7.23 -7.22 -35.74
CA SER A 288 8.26 -6.61 -36.61
C SER A 288 9.03 -7.61 -37.48
N HIS A 289 8.97 -8.90 -37.11
CA HIS A 289 9.54 -10.02 -37.85
C HIS A 289 8.44 -10.86 -38.53
N GLY A 290 7.22 -10.31 -38.63
CA GLY A 290 6.09 -10.96 -39.29
C GLY A 290 5.54 -12.19 -38.57
N MET A 291 5.83 -12.40 -37.28
CA MET A 291 5.40 -13.59 -36.54
C MET A 291 4.36 -13.30 -35.47
N PHE A 292 3.38 -14.19 -35.39
CA PHE A 292 2.28 -14.14 -34.43
C PHE A 292 1.68 -15.53 -34.23
N ILE A 293 0.80 -15.66 -33.24
CA ILE A 293 0.10 -16.92 -32.97
C ILE A 293 -1.38 -16.78 -33.29
N ALA A 294 -1.92 -17.80 -33.93
CA ALA A 294 -3.34 -17.94 -34.20
C ALA A 294 -3.92 -19.06 -33.31
N LEU A 295 -4.90 -18.71 -32.48
CA LEU A 295 -5.59 -19.67 -31.62
C LEU A 295 -6.71 -20.37 -32.39
N GLN A 296 -6.81 -21.69 -32.21
CA GLN A 296 -7.85 -22.56 -32.77
C GLN A 296 -8.65 -23.21 -31.62
N ASP A 297 -9.61 -24.07 -31.95
CA ASP A 297 -10.34 -24.86 -30.96
C ASP A 297 -9.45 -25.88 -30.27
N GLY A 298 -8.88 -25.47 -29.14
CA GLY A 298 -8.03 -26.29 -28.30
C GLY A 298 -6.55 -26.27 -28.68
N SER A 299 -6.16 -25.93 -29.92
CA SER A 299 -4.75 -25.82 -30.35
C SER A 299 -4.33 -24.39 -30.67
N ALA A 300 -3.03 -24.16 -30.89
CA ALA A 300 -2.51 -22.88 -31.38
C ALA A 300 -1.51 -23.11 -32.51
N GLN A 301 -1.39 -22.15 -33.42
CA GLN A 301 -0.48 -22.26 -34.56
C GLN A 301 0.42 -21.01 -34.67
N LEU A 302 1.74 -21.24 -34.78
CA LEU A 302 2.70 -20.20 -35.11
C LEU A 302 2.66 -19.94 -36.61
N ILE A 303 2.41 -18.68 -36.98
CA ILE A 303 2.34 -18.22 -38.37
C ILE A 303 3.43 -17.19 -38.59
N THR A 304 4.17 -17.36 -39.69
CA THR A 304 5.14 -16.40 -40.20
C THR A 304 4.58 -15.75 -41.46
N CYS A 305 4.62 -14.43 -41.54
CA CYS A 305 4.20 -13.66 -42.69
C CYS A 305 5.43 -13.13 -43.42
N ASP A 306 5.58 -13.49 -44.69
CA ASP A 306 6.60 -12.93 -45.58
C ASP A 306 5.91 -12.27 -46.77
N ASN A 307 5.98 -10.93 -46.85
CA ASN A 307 5.37 -10.13 -47.91
C ASN A 307 3.90 -10.49 -48.20
N GLY A 308 3.09 -10.66 -47.15
CA GLY A 308 1.68 -11.04 -47.24
C GLY A 308 1.41 -12.53 -47.42
N ASN A 309 2.42 -13.36 -47.64
CA ASN A 309 2.27 -14.82 -47.67
C ASN A 309 2.30 -15.37 -46.25
N LEU A 310 1.19 -15.97 -45.82
CA LEU A 310 1.02 -16.55 -44.49
C LEU A 310 1.45 -18.02 -44.51
N VAL A 311 2.49 -18.36 -43.77
CA VAL A 311 3.03 -19.72 -43.69
C VAL A 311 2.85 -20.27 -42.26
N PRO A 312 2.00 -21.29 -42.06
CA PRO A 312 1.94 -21.99 -40.79
C PRO A 312 3.22 -22.80 -40.57
N THR A 313 4.00 -22.43 -39.55
CA THR A 313 5.33 -23.01 -39.32
C THR A 313 5.30 -24.10 -38.25
N ARG A 314 4.48 -23.94 -37.21
CA ARG A 314 4.38 -24.92 -36.11
C ARG A 314 2.98 -24.96 -35.54
N GLU A 315 2.50 -26.15 -35.25
CA GLU A 315 1.27 -26.37 -34.48
C GLU A 315 1.64 -26.76 -33.05
N PHE A 316 0.93 -26.17 -32.10
CA PHE A 316 0.99 -26.44 -30.68
C PHE A 316 -0.27 -27.21 -30.30
N GLU A 317 -0.10 -28.50 -29.97
CA GLU A 317 -1.21 -29.37 -29.58
C GLU A 317 -1.96 -28.82 -28.37
N GLY A 318 -3.25 -29.16 -28.29
CA GLY A 318 -4.09 -28.69 -27.21
C GLY A 318 -3.71 -29.25 -25.86
N SER A 319 -3.72 -28.36 -24.87
CA SER A 319 -3.42 -28.71 -23.47
C SER A 319 -4.70 -28.75 -22.65
N THR A 320 -4.75 -29.67 -21.67
CA THR A 320 -5.80 -29.70 -20.64
C THR A 320 -5.69 -28.54 -19.64
N GLY A 321 -4.58 -27.79 -19.66
CA GLY A 321 -4.34 -26.58 -18.87
C GLY A 321 -4.20 -25.32 -19.72
N GLU A 322 -3.83 -24.23 -19.06
CA GLU A 322 -3.63 -22.92 -19.68
C GLU A 322 -2.31 -22.86 -20.45
N SER A 323 -2.31 -22.21 -21.62
CA SER A 323 -1.14 -21.98 -22.45
C SER A 323 -0.89 -20.49 -22.62
N PHE A 324 0.29 -20.03 -22.24
CA PHE A 324 0.77 -18.67 -22.49
C PHE A 324 1.82 -18.69 -23.59
N TYR A 325 1.84 -17.65 -24.43
CA TYR A 325 2.78 -17.54 -25.52
C TYR A 325 3.50 -16.19 -25.50
N THR A 326 4.81 -16.22 -25.72
CA THR A 326 5.63 -15.01 -25.75
C THR A 326 6.80 -15.17 -26.71
N GLY A 327 7.26 -14.06 -27.27
CA GLY A 327 8.36 -14.01 -28.22
C GLY A 327 9.49 -13.13 -27.71
N GLY A 328 10.73 -13.49 -28.04
CA GLY A 328 11.91 -12.71 -27.70
C GLY A 328 12.99 -12.82 -28.78
N LEU A 329 13.90 -11.84 -28.81
CA LEU A 329 15.02 -11.82 -29.75
C LEU A 329 16.32 -12.22 -29.06
N GLY A 330 17.03 -13.19 -29.63
CA GLY A 330 18.33 -13.64 -29.16
C GLY A 330 19.39 -12.55 -29.24
N LYS A 331 20.57 -12.77 -28.64
CA LYS A 331 21.71 -11.85 -28.78
C LYS A 331 22.18 -11.71 -30.23
N ASP A 332 21.92 -12.72 -31.03
CA ASP A 332 22.16 -12.79 -32.47
C ASP A 332 21.03 -12.18 -33.31
N GLY A 333 19.98 -11.66 -32.68
CA GLY A 333 18.80 -11.11 -33.33
C GLY A 333 17.79 -12.14 -33.81
N ARG A 334 17.99 -13.43 -33.50
CA ARG A 334 17.07 -14.48 -33.97
C ARG A 334 15.80 -14.57 -33.11
N PRO A 335 14.62 -14.72 -33.74
CA PRO A 335 13.35 -14.83 -33.05
C PRO A 335 13.19 -16.19 -32.36
N HIS A 336 12.78 -16.16 -31.10
CA HIS A 336 12.42 -17.34 -30.33
C HIS A 336 10.99 -17.19 -29.82
N VAL A 337 10.22 -18.27 -29.92
CA VAL A 337 8.84 -18.36 -29.47
C VAL A 337 8.74 -19.36 -28.34
N VAL A 338 8.11 -18.95 -27.26
CA VAL A 338 8.03 -19.68 -26.01
C VAL A 338 6.58 -19.96 -25.71
N ARG A 339 6.28 -21.21 -25.41
CA ARG A 339 4.99 -21.65 -24.88
C ARG A 339 5.19 -22.11 -23.44
N LEU A 340 4.43 -21.52 -22.52
CA LEU A 340 4.33 -22.01 -21.15
C LEU A 340 2.98 -22.70 -20.97
N ARG A 341 3.01 -23.99 -20.67
CA ARG A 341 1.83 -24.78 -20.30
C ARG A 341 1.78 -24.94 -18.80
N TRP A 342 0.66 -24.62 -18.19
CA TRP A 342 0.47 -24.78 -16.76
C TRP A 342 -0.95 -25.23 -16.44
N SER A 343 -1.09 -26.06 -15.41
CA SER A 343 -2.39 -26.41 -14.85
C SER A 343 -2.45 -26.09 -13.35
N PRO A 344 -3.60 -25.64 -12.83
CA PRO A 344 -3.75 -25.30 -11.41
C PRO A 344 -3.41 -26.41 -10.44
N ASN A 345 -3.68 -27.66 -10.83
CA ASN A 345 -3.44 -28.84 -9.99
C ASN A 345 -1.99 -29.35 -10.07
N SER A 346 -1.19 -28.84 -11.01
CA SER A 346 0.22 -29.22 -11.17
C SER A 346 1.14 -28.24 -10.46
N LYS A 347 2.07 -28.76 -9.64
CA LYS A 347 3.17 -27.98 -9.04
C LYS A 347 4.31 -27.65 -10.02
N THR A 348 4.12 -27.95 -11.31
CA THR A 348 5.11 -27.79 -12.35
C THR A 348 4.45 -27.23 -13.60
N ALA A 349 4.99 -26.15 -14.14
CA ALA A 349 4.69 -25.69 -15.50
C ALA A 349 5.68 -26.33 -16.48
N ALA A 350 5.29 -26.52 -17.74
CA ALA A 350 6.18 -26.96 -18.81
C ALA A 350 6.50 -25.76 -19.71
N VAL A 351 7.78 -25.52 -19.97
CA VAL A 351 8.25 -24.44 -20.84
C VAL A 351 8.82 -25.06 -22.11
N GLU A 352 8.26 -24.70 -23.25
CA GLU A 352 8.68 -25.11 -24.59
C GLU A 352 9.26 -23.91 -25.34
N ILE A 353 10.50 -24.03 -25.81
CA ILE A 353 11.17 -23.01 -26.62
C ILE A 353 11.24 -23.53 -28.05
N SER A 354 10.82 -22.70 -29.00
CA SER A 354 10.85 -22.98 -30.43
C SER A 354 11.52 -21.83 -31.19
N SER A 355 12.25 -22.17 -32.24
CA SER A 355 12.79 -21.22 -33.19
C SER A 355 12.30 -21.63 -34.59
N PRO A 356 11.91 -20.69 -35.47
CA PRO A 356 11.42 -21.00 -36.81
C PRO A 356 12.50 -21.65 -37.70
N GLU A 357 13.78 -21.46 -37.39
CA GLU A 357 14.89 -22.05 -38.15
C GLU A 357 15.16 -23.52 -37.77
N LEU A 358 14.67 -23.97 -36.61
CA LEU A 358 14.88 -25.31 -36.10
C LEU A 358 13.66 -26.20 -36.41
N VAL A 359 13.91 -27.35 -37.05
CA VAL A 359 12.89 -28.35 -37.43
C VAL A 359 12.27 -29.07 -36.21
N GLY A 360 12.65 -28.71 -34.98
CA GLY A 360 12.14 -29.30 -33.72
C GLY A 360 12.12 -28.32 -32.54
N LEU A 361 11.74 -28.75 -31.34
CA LEU A 361 11.86 -27.94 -30.13
C LEU A 361 13.33 -27.59 -29.88
N ALA A 362 13.60 -26.32 -29.59
CA ALA A 362 14.94 -25.86 -29.23
C ALA A 362 15.27 -26.31 -27.79
N ALA A 363 14.28 -26.25 -26.90
CA ALA A 363 14.35 -26.82 -25.55
C ALA A 363 12.95 -27.07 -24.98
N GLU A 364 12.85 -28.05 -24.08
CA GLU A 364 11.70 -28.24 -23.20
C GLU A 364 12.22 -28.53 -21.78
N TYR A 365 11.67 -27.85 -20.78
CA TYR A 365 12.03 -28.10 -19.38
C TYR A 365 10.87 -27.84 -18.43
N PRO A 366 10.80 -28.57 -17.30
CA PRO A 366 9.84 -28.31 -16.25
C PRO A 366 10.27 -27.11 -15.42
N LEU A 367 9.31 -26.28 -15.05
CA LEU A 367 9.47 -25.14 -14.15
C LEU A 367 8.68 -25.43 -12.86
N PRO A 368 9.33 -25.55 -11.69
CA PRO A 368 8.60 -25.70 -10.44
C PRO A 368 7.83 -24.41 -10.16
N PHE A 369 6.50 -24.51 -10.06
CA PHE A 369 5.63 -23.36 -9.80
C PHE A 369 4.51 -23.78 -8.85
N ASP A 370 4.51 -23.19 -7.66
CA ASP A 370 3.50 -23.44 -6.65
C ASP A 370 2.45 -22.33 -6.64
N ALA A 371 1.28 -22.64 -7.18
CA ALA A 371 0.17 -21.71 -7.27
C ALA A 371 -0.47 -21.40 -5.91
N ASN A 372 -0.26 -22.24 -4.88
CA ASN A 372 -0.79 -22.00 -3.54
C ASN A 372 -0.04 -20.89 -2.80
N THR A 373 1.18 -20.57 -3.23
CA THR A 373 2.02 -19.52 -2.63
C THR A 373 2.08 -18.25 -3.48
N HIS A 374 2.04 -18.39 -4.81
CA HIS A 374 2.17 -17.25 -5.74
C HIS A 374 0.90 -16.92 -6.54
N GLY A 375 -0.11 -17.78 -6.54
CA GLY A 375 -1.34 -17.59 -7.32
C GLY A 375 -1.21 -18.04 -8.77
N ARG A 376 -2.20 -17.68 -9.59
CA ARG A 376 -2.24 -18.03 -11.02
C ARG A 376 -1.25 -17.18 -11.81
N ILE A 377 -0.63 -17.75 -12.83
CA ILE A 377 0.20 -17.00 -13.79
C ILE A 377 -0.70 -16.09 -14.62
N SER A 378 -0.43 -14.79 -14.64
CA SER A 378 -1.19 -13.80 -15.42
C SER A 378 -0.45 -13.35 -16.69
N HIS A 379 0.88 -13.35 -16.69
CA HIS A 379 1.70 -12.93 -17.82
C HIS A 379 3.06 -13.63 -17.84
N VAL A 380 3.59 -13.81 -19.05
CA VAL A 380 4.90 -14.42 -19.30
C VAL A 380 5.68 -13.59 -20.31
N ALA A 381 6.95 -13.31 -20.00
CA ALA A 381 7.90 -12.73 -20.95
C ALA A 381 9.21 -13.52 -20.90
N MET A 382 9.98 -13.51 -21.99
CA MET A 382 11.27 -14.18 -22.03
C MET A 382 12.33 -13.32 -22.71
N ASP A 383 13.54 -13.36 -22.16
CA ASP A 383 14.75 -12.87 -22.79
C ASP A 383 15.65 -14.05 -23.18
N PRO A 384 15.68 -14.43 -24.48
CA PRO A 384 16.53 -15.50 -24.95
C PRO A 384 18.00 -15.03 -25.02
N ALA A 385 18.89 -15.77 -24.36
CA ALA A 385 20.33 -15.57 -24.44
C ALA A 385 20.97 -16.43 -25.55
N SER A 386 20.42 -17.62 -25.80
CA SER A 386 20.75 -18.56 -26.89
C SER A 386 19.57 -19.54 -27.10
N ASP A 387 19.65 -20.41 -28.11
CA ASP A 387 18.61 -21.40 -28.44
C ASP A 387 18.15 -22.28 -27.25
N ILE A 388 18.98 -22.45 -26.21
CA ILE A 388 18.75 -23.35 -25.06
C ILE A 388 18.81 -22.60 -23.70
N LEU A 389 19.06 -21.29 -23.69
CA LEU A 389 19.21 -20.49 -22.46
C LEU A 389 18.44 -19.19 -22.59
N GLY A 390 17.63 -18.87 -21.59
CA GLY A 390 17.03 -17.56 -21.47
C GLY A 390 16.40 -17.35 -20.09
N ARG A 391 16.14 -16.09 -19.78
CA ARG A 391 15.48 -15.67 -18.54
C ARG A 391 13.99 -15.62 -18.79
N LEU A 392 13.24 -16.36 -17.99
CA LEU A 392 11.79 -16.38 -18.02
C LEU A 392 11.26 -15.47 -16.91
N LEU A 393 10.35 -14.58 -17.26
CA LEU A 393 9.62 -13.74 -16.35
C LEU A 393 8.20 -14.25 -16.19
N LEU A 394 7.77 -14.41 -14.94
CA LEU A 394 6.39 -14.69 -14.60
C LEU A 394 5.81 -13.54 -13.78
N THR A 395 4.61 -13.09 -14.15
CA THR A 395 3.76 -12.27 -13.30
C THR A 395 2.57 -13.10 -12.88
N THR A 396 2.13 -12.92 -11.64
CA THR A 396 1.02 -13.69 -11.05
C THR A 396 -0.13 -12.79 -10.64
N THR A 397 -1.30 -13.39 -10.42
CA THR A 397 -2.52 -12.69 -9.98
C THR A 397 -2.40 -12.08 -8.57
N THR A 398 -1.48 -12.57 -7.74
CA THR A 398 -1.20 -11.99 -6.40
C THR A 398 -0.32 -10.74 -6.48
N GLY A 399 0.17 -10.40 -7.69
CA GLY A 399 1.13 -9.31 -7.90
C GLY A 399 2.58 -9.72 -7.72
N ALA A 400 2.90 -11.01 -7.57
CA ALA A 400 4.29 -11.45 -7.54
C ALA A 400 4.92 -11.43 -8.94
N ILE A 401 6.15 -10.91 -9.02
CA ILE A 401 7.02 -10.94 -10.20
C ILE A 401 8.17 -11.89 -9.91
N GLN A 402 8.40 -12.86 -10.78
CA GLN A 402 9.48 -13.85 -10.62
C GLN A 402 10.36 -13.91 -11.86
N ILE A 403 11.66 -13.99 -11.64
CA ILE A 403 12.62 -14.34 -12.70
C ILE A 403 13.16 -15.74 -12.45
N TRP A 404 13.18 -16.51 -13.52
CA TRP A 404 13.69 -17.86 -13.58
C TRP A 404 14.77 -17.97 -14.64
N ASN A 405 15.81 -18.73 -14.33
CA ASN A 405 16.84 -19.15 -15.28
C ASN A 405 16.71 -20.66 -15.48
N ARG A 406 16.10 -21.07 -16.59
CA ARG A 406 15.61 -22.45 -16.78
C ARG A 406 14.68 -22.86 -15.62
N SER A 407 15.06 -23.88 -14.84
CA SER A 407 14.32 -24.37 -13.68
C SER A 407 14.83 -23.78 -12.35
N GLU A 408 15.83 -22.89 -12.38
CA GLU A 408 16.39 -22.24 -11.19
C GLU A 408 15.69 -20.90 -10.93
N HIS A 409 15.19 -20.74 -9.72
CA HIS A 409 14.60 -19.48 -9.25
C HIS A 409 15.71 -18.47 -8.98
N VAL A 410 15.58 -17.25 -9.52
CA VAL A 410 16.58 -16.18 -9.30
C VAL A 410 16.12 -15.23 -8.20
N TRP A 411 14.92 -14.67 -8.32
CA TRP A 411 14.33 -13.79 -7.31
C TRP A 411 12.81 -13.68 -7.47
N THR A 412 12.14 -13.30 -6.38
CA THR A 412 10.70 -12.96 -6.35
C THR A 412 10.53 -11.56 -5.76
N ARG A 413 9.69 -10.75 -6.39
CA ARG A 413 9.21 -9.47 -5.85
C ARG A 413 7.71 -9.54 -5.62
N GLU A 414 7.30 -9.26 -4.38
CA GLU A 414 5.89 -9.24 -3.99
C GLU A 414 5.34 -7.82 -4.18
N GLU A 415 4.97 -7.45 -5.41
CA GLU A 415 4.43 -6.11 -5.72
C GLU A 415 2.97 -5.94 -5.27
N GLY A 416 2.28 -7.02 -4.87
CA GLY A 416 0.97 -6.93 -4.22
C GLY A 416 1.00 -6.14 -2.90
N LEU A 417 2.17 -5.97 -2.29
CA LEU A 417 2.36 -5.15 -1.09
C LEU A 417 2.19 -3.64 -1.32
N SER A 418 2.14 -3.18 -2.57
CA SER A 418 1.88 -1.77 -2.90
C SER A 418 0.41 -1.35 -2.69
N GLU A 419 -0.47 -2.32 -2.43
CA GLU A 419 -1.91 -2.09 -2.22
C GLU A 419 -2.39 -2.88 -1.02
N LEU A 420 -1.99 -2.41 0.15
CA LEU A 420 -2.47 -2.94 1.43
C LEU A 420 -3.89 -2.45 1.70
N ASN A 421 -4.72 -3.37 2.18
CA ASN A 421 -6.09 -3.11 2.59
C ASN A 421 -6.22 -2.91 4.11
N SER A 422 -5.37 -3.60 4.88
CA SER A 422 -5.27 -3.41 6.32
C SER A 422 -3.86 -3.76 6.81
N ALA A 423 -3.46 -3.12 7.91
CA ALA A 423 -2.19 -3.37 8.58
C ALA A 423 -2.40 -3.28 10.10
N LYS A 424 -2.03 -4.33 10.83
CA LYS A 424 -2.08 -4.35 12.31
C LYS A 424 -0.77 -4.86 12.87
N PHE A 425 -0.30 -4.18 13.91
CA PHE A 425 0.86 -4.59 14.67
C PHE A 425 0.48 -5.65 15.70
N VAL A 426 1.30 -6.70 15.81
CA VAL A 426 1.13 -7.78 16.77
C VAL A 426 2.41 -7.96 17.56
N GLU A 427 2.30 -7.88 18.89
CA GLU A 427 3.45 -8.05 19.78
C GLU A 427 4.04 -9.46 19.69
N LEU A 428 5.37 -9.53 19.81
CA LEU A 428 6.09 -10.80 19.87
C LEU A 428 6.24 -11.30 21.33
N PRO A 429 6.25 -12.62 21.56
CA PRO A 429 6.52 -13.20 22.87
C PRO A 429 7.97 -13.01 23.29
N GLU A 430 8.22 -13.00 24.62
CA GLU A 430 9.57 -12.90 25.17
C GLU A 430 10.41 -14.14 24.85
N ARG A 431 11.69 -13.93 24.51
CA ARG A 431 12.63 -15.02 24.21
C ARG A 431 12.66 -16.10 25.29
N VAL A 432 12.69 -15.72 26.56
CA VAL A 432 12.69 -16.68 27.68
C VAL A 432 11.37 -17.43 27.77
N ALA A 433 10.24 -16.76 27.50
CA ALA A 433 8.94 -17.41 27.48
C ALA A 433 8.83 -18.45 26.33
N VAL A 434 9.37 -18.12 25.16
CA VAL A 434 9.45 -19.04 24.00
C VAL A 434 10.36 -20.24 24.28
N LEU A 435 11.49 -20.03 24.96
CA LEU A 435 12.49 -21.08 25.22
C LEU A 435 12.17 -21.99 26.39
N VAL A 436 11.49 -21.47 27.43
CA VAL A 436 11.31 -22.20 28.69
C VAL A 436 10.04 -23.07 28.69
N GLY A 437 9.02 -22.75 27.88
CA GLY A 437 7.91 -23.67 27.57
C GLY A 437 7.10 -24.26 28.73
N GLU A 438 7.31 -23.86 29.98
CA GLU A 438 6.71 -24.47 31.18
C GLU A 438 6.01 -23.45 32.09
N GLY A 439 4.83 -23.87 32.55
CA GLY A 439 3.85 -23.11 33.31
C GLY A 439 4.38 -22.54 34.62
N ARG A 440 4.13 -21.24 34.81
CA ARG A 440 4.60 -20.47 35.96
C ARG A 440 3.52 -20.27 37.02
N SER A 441 2.30 -20.74 36.79
CA SER A 441 1.15 -20.51 37.67
C SER A 441 1.06 -21.46 38.88
N GLU A 442 1.75 -22.61 38.89
CA GLU A 442 1.74 -23.55 40.02
C GLU A 442 3.15 -23.86 40.58
N GLU A 443 4.12 -22.97 40.40
CA GLU A 443 5.46 -23.19 40.95
C GLU A 443 5.51 -22.83 42.45
N GLY A 444 5.47 -23.84 43.32
CA GLY A 444 5.68 -23.67 44.77
C GLY A 444 7.08 -23.10 45.10
N PHE A 445 7.27 -22.58 46.32
CA PHE A 445 8.53 -21.94 46.76
C PHE A 445 9.79 -22.79 46.47
N ILE A 446 9.71 -24.11 46.69
CA ILE A 446 10.83 -25.04 46.48
C ILE A 446 11.14 -25.21 44.99
N GLY A 447 10.12 -25.29 44.13
CA GLY A 447 10.29 -25.33 42.67
C GLY A 447 11.03 -24.08 42.17
N ARG A 448 10.57 -22.90 42.63
CA ARG A 448 11.21 -21.62 42.31
C ARG A 448 12.67 -21.57 42.77
N LEU A 449 12.99 -22.07 43.96
CA LEU A 449 14.36 -22.08 44.49
C LEU A 449 15.27 -23.01 43.67
N LEU A 450 14.80 -24.20 43.31
CA LEU A 450 15.54 -25.15 42.47
C LEU A 450 15.78 -24.57 41.07
N ARG A 451 14.79 -23.90 40.49
CA ARG A 451 14.94 -23.19 39.21
C ARG A 451 15.96 -22.06 39.31
N GLN A 452 15.86 -21.19 40.33
CA GLN A 452 16.84 -20.13 40.54
C GLN A 452 18.26 -20.67 40.76
N ALA A 453 18.41 -21.80 41.45
CA ALA A 453 19.69 -22.48 41.61
C ALA A 453 20.21 -23.09 40.28
N LYS A 454 19.31 -23.57 39.43
CA LYS A 454 19.62 -24.05 38.06
C LYS A 454 20.04 -22.89 37.16
N ASP A 455 19.28 -21.79 37.16
CA ASP A 455 19.58 -20.56 36.40
C ASP A 455 20.89 -19.92 36.87
N ALA A 456 21.21 -20.01 38.17
CA ALA A 456 22.47 -19.51 38.74
C ALA A 456 23.72 -20.24 38.22
N ARG A 457 23.59 -21.43 37.60
CA ARG A 457 24.72 -22.10 36.93
C ARG A 457 25.26 -21.28 35.77
N ASP A 458 24.42 -20.47 35.13
CA ASP A 458 24.81 -19.60 34.02
C ASP A 458 25.35 -18.24 34.49
N LEU A 459 25.36 -17.96 35.80
CA LEU A 459 25.83 -16.71 36.39
C LEU A 459 27.29 -16.36 36.01
N PRO A 460 28.27 -17.28 36.01
CA PRO A 460 29.64 -16.94 35.61
C PRO A 460 29.70 -16.49 34.15
N GLY A 461 28.99 -17.17 33.25
CA GLY A 461 28.87 -16.78 31.85
C GLY A 461 28.17 -15.43 31.68
N TYR A 462 27.14 -15.17 32.48
CA TYR A 462 26.48 -13.87 32.53
C TYR A 462 27.43 -12.75 32.98
N ILE A 463 28.22 -12.95 34.04
CA ILE A 463 29.18 -11.95 34.55
C ILE A 463 30.23 -11.62 33.48
N VAL A 464 30.76 -12.63 32.79
CA VAL A 464 31.69 -12.41 31.67
C VAL A 464 31.02 -11.58 30.58
N ARG A 465 29.82 -11.98 30.13
CA ARG A 465 29.05 -11.25 29.10
C ARG A 465 28.63 -9.84 29.54
N PHE A 466 28.38 -9.64 30.83
CA PHE A 466 28.07 -8.33 31.39
C PHE A 466 29.31 -7.45 31.39
N SER A 467 30.45 -7.98 31.87
CA SER A 467 31.72 -7.24 31.90
C SER A 467 32.19 -6.87 30.49
N THR A 468 32.05 -7.76 29.50
CA THR A 468 32.37 -7.44 28.10
C THR A 468 31.43 -6.36 27.58
N ARG A 469 30.10 -6.51 27.73
CA ARG A 469 29.12 -5.48 27.32
C ARG A 469 29.37 -4.13 28.00
N PHE A 470 29.77 -4.14 29.26
CA PHE A 470 30.07 -2.95 30.04
C PHE A 470 31.30 -2.21 29.52
N VAL A 471 32.35 -2.95 29.15
CA VAL A 471 33.59 -2.38 28.60
C VAL A 471 33.41 -1.97 27.13
N THR A 472 32.68 -2.74 26.32
CA THR A 472 32.46 -2.45 24.89
C THR A 472 31.36 -1.42 24.65
N GLY A 473 30.55 -1.11 25.68
CA GLY A 473 29.40 -0.21 25.55
C GLY A 473 28.24 -0.78 24.71
N SER A 474 28.29 -2.06 24.33
CA SER A 474 27.30 -2.72 23.47
C SER A 474 26.00 -3.07 24.22
N TYR A 475 25.28 -2.05 24.65
CA TYR A 475 23.95 -2.15 25.24
C TYR A 475 22.88 -1.88 24.18
N GLU A 476 21.76 -2.59 24.29
CA GLU A 476 20.55 -2.19 23.59
C GLU A 476 20.18 -0.78 24.04
N SER A 477 20.01 0.10 23.06
CA SER A 477 19.68 1.52 23.22
C SER A 477 18.47 1.84 22.34
N ALA A 478 17.87 3.01 22.50
CA ALA A 478 16.67 3.37 21.72
C ALA A 478 16.93 3.39 20.21
N THR A 479 18.16 3.73 19.79
CA THR A 479 18.60 3.74 18.38
C THR A 479 19.15 2.40 17.90
N SER A 480 19.31 1.41 18.80
CA SER A 480 19.90 0.13 18.41
C SER A 480 18.97 -0.64 17.45
N SER A 481 19.60 -1.32 16.50
CA SER A 481 18.88 -2.20 15.57
C SER A 481 18.11 -3.25 16.37
N ALA A 482 16.83 -3.40 16.04
CA ALA A 482 16.01 -4.47 16.61
C ALA A 482 16.15 -5.77 15.80
N THR A 483 16.97 -5.76 14.74
CA THR A 483 17.20 -6.91 13.87
C THR A 483 18.02 -7.96 14.61
N VAL A 484 17.53 -9.19 14.64
CA VAL A 484 18.26 -10.31 15.22
C VAL A 484 19.30 -10.79 14.21
N THR A 485 20.60 -10.63 14.51
CA THR A 485 21.67 -11.24 13.72
C THR A 485 21.58 -12.77 13.89
N SER A 486 21.12 -13.46 12.86
CA SER A 486 20.94 -14.91 12.88
C SER A 486 22.30 -15.61 12.99
N THR A 487 22.71 -16.01 14.19
CA THR A 487 23.67 -17.10 14.33
C THR A 487 22.97 -18.38 13.87
N SER A 488 23.23 -18.75 12.62
CA SER A 488 23.17 -20.10 12.04
C SER A 488 22.14 -21.09 12.62
N SER A 489 21.28 -21.59 11.72
CA SER A 489 20.51 -22.84 11.80
C SER A 489 19.30 -22.90 12.75
N SER A 490 18.16 -22.42 12.28
CA SER A 490 16.92 -23.22 12.18
C SER A 490 15.76 -22.36 11.67
N ALA A 491 15.21 -22.72 10.51
CA ALA A 491 13.97 -22.16 9.95
C ALA A 491 12.71 -22.46 10.81
N PHE A 492 12.90 -22.92 12.05
CA PHE A 492 11.87 -23.46 12.94
C PHE A 492 11.81 -22.73 14.29
N GLN A 493 12.58 -21.66 14.51
CA GLN A 493 12.48 -20.91 15.75
C GLN A 493 11.46 -19.76 15.59
N LEU A 494 10.38 -19.83 16.36
CA LEU A 494 9.36 -18.77 16.40
C LEU A 494 10.01 -17.41 16.68
N PRO A 495 9.55 -16.33 16.00
CA PRO A 495 10.06 -14.99 16.24
C PRO A 495 9.77 -14.57 17.70
N PHE A 496 10.70 -13.82 18.28
CA PHE A 496 10.62 -13.33 19.67
C PHE A 496 10.94 -11.84 19.73
N ARG A 497 10.40 -11.15 20.75
CA ARG A 497 10.61 -9.71 20.96
C ARG A 497 12.03 -9.40 21.44
N ASP A 498 12.48 -8.20 21.10
CA ASP A 498 13.62 -7.52 21.73
C ASP A 498 13.27 -7.01 23.14
N ALA A 499 14.24 -6.44 23.88
CA ALA A 499 14.00 -5.99 25.25
C ALA A 499 13.04 -4.79 25.34
N PHE A 500 12.98 -3.94 24.30
CA PHE A 500 12.19 -2.72 24.27
C PHE A 500 10.89 -2.84 23.45
N GLY A 501 10.66 -4.00 22.83
CA GLY A 501 9.45 -4.29 22.06
C GLY A 501 9.35 -3.48 20.75
N PHE A 502 10.50 -3.09 20.18
CA PHE A 502 10.56 -2.48 18.85
C PHE A 502 10.29 -3.49 17.74
N ARG A 503 10.62 -4.77 17.97
CA ARG A 503 10.36 -5.87 17.06
C ARG A 503 8.98 -6.47 17.34
N GLN A 504 8.11 -6.32 16.36
CA GLN A 504 6.73 -6.81 16.33
C GLN A 504 6.50 -7.52 14.99
N VAL A 505 5.39 -8.23 14.86
CA VAL A 505 4.94 -8.76 13.57
C VAL A 505 3.86 -7.85 13.04
N LEU A 506 4.08 -7.31 11.85
CA LEU A 506 3.11 -6.56 11.12
C LEU A 506 2.31 -7.52 10.24
N VAL A 507 1.06 -7.76 10.60
CA VAL A 507 0.14 -8.57 9.78
C VAL A 507 -0.57 -7.64 8.81
N VAL A 508 -0.37 -7.88 7.52
CA VAL A 508 -0.95 -7.06 6.43
C VAL A 508 -1.74 -7.92 5.46
N SER A 509 -2.86 -7.39 4.97
CA SER A 509 -3.65 -8.00 3.90
C SER A 509 -3.62 -7.14 2.65
N THR A 510 -3.57 -7.78 1.48
CA THR A 510 -3.52 -7.12 0.17
C THR A 510 -4.84 -7.25 -0.57
N THR A 511 -5.15 -6.28 -1.44
CA THR A 511 -6.32 -6.31 -2.34
C THR A 511 -6.29 -7.50 -3.32
N TYR A 512 -5.13 -8.14 -3.48
CA TYR A 512 -4.90 -9.30 -4.35
C TYR A 512 -5.08 -10.65 -3.65
N GLY A 513 -5.70 -10.69 -2.47
CA GLY A 513 -6.09 -11.94 -1.81
C GLY A 513 -4.94 -12.67 -1.10
N LYS A 514 -3.92 -11.95 -0.65
CA LYS A 514 -2.76 -12.52 0.05
C LYS A 514 -2.49 -11.77 1.36
N VAL A 515 -2.14 -12.52 2.41
CA VAL A 515 -1.81 -12.02 3.75
C VAL A 515 -0.34 -12.31 4.05
N TYR A 516 0.32 -11.37 4.70
CA TYR A 516 1.74 -11.44 5.04
C TYR A 516 1.94 -11.15 6.53
N GLY A 517 2.90 -11.84 7.14
CA GLY A 517 3.54 -11.41 8.38
C GLY A 517 4.90 -10.80 8.05
N ILE A 518 5.09 -9.53 8.37
CA ILE A 518 6.33 -8.77 8.10
C ILE A 518 7.01 -8.45 9.42
N ASP A 519 8.33 -8.65 9.50
CA ASP A 519 9.13 -8.25 10.66
C ASP A 519 9.31 -6.73 10.68
N THR A 520 8.86 -6.06 11.75
CA THR A 520 8.96 -4.59 11.84
C THR A 520 10.40 -4.09 11.95
N SER A 521 11.36 -4.94 12.31
CA SER A 521 12.76 -4.52 12.47
C SER A 521 13.51 -4.32 11.16
N ASN A 522 13.15 -5.04 10.09
CA ASN A 522 13.88 -5.01 8.82
C ASN A 522 12.99 -5.05 7.56
N GLY A 523 11.67 -5.28 7.70
CA GLY A 523 10.74 -5.34 6.57
C GLY A 523 10.74 -6.68 5.81
N ASP A 524 11.41 -7.71 6.34
CA ASP A 524 11.41 -9.04 5.75
C ASP A 524 10.06 -9.75 5.94
N ILE A 525 9.67 -10.53 4.93
CA ILE A 525 8.47 -11.35 4.97
C ILE A 525 8.79 -12.62 5.78
N LEU A 526 8.17 -12.77 6.94
CA LEU A 526 8.30 -13.97 7.79
C LEU A 526 7.49 -15.14 7.24
N TRP A 527 6.28 -14.84 6.78
CA TRP A 527 5.38 -15.81 6.15
C TRP A 527 4.42 -15.09 5.20
N ALA A 528 3.91 -15.82 4.21
CA ALA A 528 2.91 -15.34 3.27
C ALA A 528 1.91 -16.45 2.97
N LYS A 529 0.61 -16.12 2.94
CA LYS A 529 -0.47 -17.08 2.69
C LYS A 529 -1.54 -16.48 1.78
N ILE A 530 -1.97 -17.27 0.80
CA ILE A 530 -3.08 -16.92 -0.09
C ILE A 530 -4.40 -17.24 0.60
N LEU A 531 -5.39 -16.36 0.39
CA LEU A 531 -6.76 -16.50 0.88
C LEU A 531 -7.60 -17.25 -0.15
N GLY A 532 -8.15 -18.39 0.24
CA GLY A 532 -8.97 -19.24 -0.60
C GLY A 532 -8.13 -20.16 -1.51
N LYS A 533 -8.64 -21.37 -1.74
CA LYS A 533 -8.13 -22.24 -2.80
C LYS A 533 -8.59 -21.72 -4.15
N TYR A 534 -7.74 -21.92 -5.16
CA TYR A 534 -8.11 -21.72 -6.55
C TYR A 534 -9.06 -22.86 -6.97
N GLU A 535 -10.35 -22.72 -6.70
CA GLU A 535 -11.38 -23.61 -7.24
C GLU A 535 -12.50 -22.75 -7.85
N ARG A 536 -12.71 -22.89 -9.18
CA ARG A 536 -13.79 -22.25 -9.97
C ARG A 536 -13.74 -20.71 -10.13
N GLY A 537 -12.56 -20.11 -10.27
CA GLY A 537 -12.44 -18.69 -10.65
C GLY A 537 -12.95 -17.66 -9.62
N ALA A 538 -13.27 -18.11 -8.40
CA ALA A 538 -13.61 -17.22 -7.29
C ALA A 538 -12.34 -16.56 -6.74
N LYS A 539 -12.28 -15.23 -6.75
CA LYS A 539 -11.23 -14.42 -6.14
C LYS A 539 -11.67 -14.02 -4.73
N VAL A 540 -10.82 -14.24 -3.73
CA VAL A 540 -11.08 -13.76 -2.37
C VAL A 540 -10.47 -12.38 -2.19
N GLU A 541 -11.29 -11.40 -1.81
CA GLU A 541 -10.89 -10.03 -1.58
C GLU A 541 -11.08 -9.67 -0.10
N PRO A 542 -10.01 -9.33 0.64
CA PRO A 542 -10.12 -8.83 2.00
C PRO A 542 -11.01 -7.59 2.10
N LEU A 543 -11.72 -7.43 3.22
CA LEU A 543 -12.51 -6.23 3.50
C LEU A 543 -11.67 -5.15 4.19
N GLU A 544 -11.89 -3.90 3.79
CA GLU A 544 -11.08 -2.74 4.23
C GLU A 544 -11.15 -2.52 5.74
N ASP A 545 -9.98 -2.40 6.38
CA ASP A 545 -9.79 -2.29 7.84
C ASP A 545 -10.54 -3.34 8.69
N LYS A 546 -10.85 -4.52 8.13
CA LYS A 546 -11.50 -5.64 8.83
C LYS A 546 -10.53 -6.75 9.23
N LEU A 547 -9.39 -6.34 9.80
CA LEU A 547 -8.40 -7.20 10.44
C LEU A 547 -8.39 -6.92 11.94
N PHE A 548 -8.72 -7.92 12.75
CA PHE A 548 -8.92 -7.81 14.18
C PHE A 548 -7.95 -8.70 14.97
N ILE A 549 -7.44 -8.21 16.10
CA ILE A 549 -6.56 -8.98 17.00
C ILE A 549 -7.43 -9.62 18.10
N LEU A 550 -7.61 -10.93 18.05
CA LEU A 550 -8.42 -11.68 19.02
C LEU A 550 -7.62 -12.01 20.30
N LYS A 551 -6.37 -12.43 20.17
CA LYS A 551 -5.50 -12.74 21.31
C LYS A 551 -4.15 -12.07 21.16
N THR A 552 -3.74 -11.34 22.20
CA THR A 552 -2.39 -10.78 22.31
C THR A 552 -1.51 -11.70 23.14
N VAL A 553 -0.20 -11.45 23.18
CA VAL A 553 0.77 -12.19 24.03
C VAL A 553 0.40 -12.13 25.52
N GLY A 554 -0.27 -11.06 25.97
CA GLY A 554 -0.70 -10.90 27.37
C GLY A 554 -1.97 -11.66 27.74
N ASP A 555 -2.79 -12.05 26.75
CA ASP A 555 -4.07 -12.74 26.95
C ASP A 555 -3.91 -14.28 27.03
N VAL A 556 -2.67 -14.77 27.04
CA VAL A 556 -2.31 -16.18 26.83
C VAL A 556 -2.23 -16.94 28.16
N ASP A 557 -3.15 -17.89 28.38
CA ASP A 557 -3.04 -18.88 29.47
C ASP A 557 -1.77 -19.74 29.32
N ASP A 558 -1.24 -20.32 30.42
CA ASP A 558 0.06 -21.03 30.44
C ASP A 558 0.23 -22.14 29.38
N ASN A 559 -0.86 -22.75 28.88
CA ASN A 559 -0.83 -23.77 27.82
C ASN A 559 -0.68 -23.20 26.40
N ALA A 560 -0.88 -21.89 26.22
CA ALA A 560 -1.04 -21.23 24.93
C ALA A 560 0.18 -20.42 24.46
N LEU A 561 1.30 -20.43 25.21
CA LEU A 561 2.60 -19.93 24.71
C LEU A 561 3.07 -20.68 23.44
N LYS A 562 2.54 -21.89 23.19
CA LYS A 562 2.68 -22.64 21.94
C LYS A 562 1.72 -22.19 20.83
N ALA A 563 0.57 -21.60 21.16
CA ALA A 563 -0.48 -21.21 20.22
C ALA A 563 -0.26 -19.80 19.63
N GLY A 564 0.46 -18.91 20.33
CA GLY A 564 0.81 -17.57 19.84
C GLY A 564 -0.38 -16.58 19.74
N PRO A 565 -0.11 -15.31 19.42
CA PRO A 565 -1.16 -14.31 19.18
C PRO A 565 -2.02 -14.67 17.96
N GLU A 566 -3.31 -14.34 18.03
CA GLU A 566 -4.33 -14.75 17.07
C GLU A 566 -5.02 -13.54 16.43
N VAL A 567 -5.20 -13.60 15.11
CA VAL A 567 -5.84 -12.55 14.31
C VAL A 567 -6.97 -13.11 13.46
N VAL A 568 -7.97 -12.28 13.20
CA VAL A 568 -9.12 -12.61 12.36
C VAL A 568 -9.22 -11.61 11.22
N LEU A 569 -9.32 -12.14 10.00
CA LEU A 569 -9.52 -11.36 8.79
C LEU A 569 -10.86 -11.72 8.17
N LEU A 570 -11.65 -10.70 7.82
CA LEU A 570 -12.86 -10.87 7.03
C LEU A 570 -12.57 -10.56 5.55
N ALA A 571 -13.09 -11.39 4.67
CA ALA A 571 -12.98 -11.22 3.23
C ALA A 571 -14.30 -11.58 2.55
N LYS A 572 -14.49 -11.12 1.32
CA LYS A 572 -15.60 -11.53 0.46
C LYS A 572 -15.09 -12.40 -0.67
N SER A 573 -15.89 -13.38 -1.06
CA SER A 573 -15.66 -14.10 -2.32
C SER A 573 -16.26 -13.29 -3.48
N VAL A 574 -15.51 -13.12 -4.56
CA VAL A 574 -15.92 -12.42 -5.78
C VAL A 574 -15.81 -13.40 -6.93
N THR A 575 -16.87 -13.53 -7.73
CA THR A 575 -16.87 -14.36 -8.95
C THR A 575 -17.04 -13.47 -10.17
N GLU A 576 -16.70 -13.97 -11.36
CA GLU A 576 -16.87 -13.20 -12.60
C GLU A 576 -18.34 -12.81 -12.86
N GLU A 577 -19.29 -13.60 -12.36
CA GLU A 577 -20.74 -13.35 -12.51
C GLU A 577 -21.34 -12.47 -11.41
N SER A 578 -20.71 -12.42 -10.21
CA SER A 578 -21.23 -11.65 -9.08
C SER A 578 -20.12 -10.96 -8.27
N THR A 579 -20.28 -9.65 -8.08
CA THR A 579 -19.36 -8.78 -7.33
C THR A 579 -19.50 -8.90 -5.81
N SER A 580 -20.48 -9.69 -5.34
CA SER A 580 -20.87 -9.79 -3.94
C SER A 580 -21.21 -11.24 -3.58
N GLY A 581 -20.18 -12.05 -3.35
CA GLY A 581 -20.34 -13.42 -2.86
C GLY A 581 -20.31 -13.50 -1.32
N PRO A 582 -20.29 -14.73 -0.77
CA PRO A 582 -20.35 -14.98 0.67
C PRO A 582 -19.16 -14.37 1.41
N VAL A 583 -19.39 -14.04 2.67
CA VAL A 583 -18.38 -13.49 3.58
C VAL A 583 -17.62 -14.63 4.24
N LEU A 584 -16.30 -14.62 4.04
CA LEU A 584 -15.36 -15.60 4.56
C LEU A 584 -14.60 -14.99 5.75
N LEU A 585 -14.38 -15.81 6.77
CA LEU A 585 -13.57 -15.51 7.93
C LEU A 585 -12.34 -16.40 7.97
N PHE A 586 -11.19 -15.78 8.21
CA PHE A 586 -9.90 -16.46 8.36
C PHE A 586 -9.36 -16.19 9.77
N HIS A 587 -9.09 -17.25 10.53
CA HIS A 587 -8.53 -17.16 11.89
C HIS A 587 -7.11 -17.72 11.89
N LEU A 588 -6.15 -16.82 12.04
CA LEU A 588 -4.74 -17.10 11.79
C LEU A 588 -3.90 -16.88 13.05
N ASN A 589 -2.87 -17.70 13.20
CA ASN A 589 -1.76 -17.41 14.08
C ASN A 589 -0.92 -16.30 13.46
N ALA A 590 -0.75 -15.17 14.16
CA ALA A 590 -0.05 -14.01 13.62
C ALA A 590 1.47 -14.25 13.43
N LEU A 591 2.07 -15.19 14.14
CA LEU A 591 3.51 -15.50 14.06
C LEU A 591 3.85 -16.43 12.91
N THR A 592 2.97 -17.38 12.59
CA THR A 592 3.23 -18.45 11.59
C THR A 592 2.37 -18.34 10.34
N GLY A 593 1.26 -17.59 10.40
CA GLY A 593 0.26 -17.51 9.34
C GLY A 593 -0.59 -18.79 9.19
N GLN A 594 -0.46 -19.76 10.09
CA GLN A 594 -1.24 -20.99 10.03
C GLN A 594 -2.68 -20.75 10.46
N ASP A 595 -3.62 -21.43 9.81
CA ASP A 595 -5.02 -21.45 10.22
C ASP A 595 -5.14 -22.20 11.55
N ILE A 596 -5.87 -21.60 12.50
CA ILE A 596 -6.09 -22.16 13.83
C ILE A 596 -7.28 -23.14 13.82
N THR A 597 -8.24 -22.94 12.91
CA THR A 597 -9.47 -23.72 12.83
C THR A 597 -9.28 -25.07 12.13
N GLN A 598 -8.23 -25.20 11.31
CA GLN A 598 -7.92 -26.40 10.55
C GLN A 598 -6.75 -27.18 11.17
N ALA A 599 -6.76 -28.50 11.05
CA ALA A 599 -5.64 -29.32 11.53
C ALA A 599 -4.34 -28.95 10.79
N LEU A 600 -3.20 -28.98 11.51
CA LEU A 600 -1.83 -28.56 11.15
C LEU A 600 -1.21 -29.19 9.87
N THR A 601 -2.00 -29.84 9.02
CA THR A 601 -1.54 -30.50 7.81
C THR A 601 -1.53 -29.54 6.61
N SER A 602 -0.31 -29.16 6.23
CA SER A 602 0.17 -28.78 4.89
C SER A 602 0.14 -27.30 4.45
N ASP A 603 1.12 -26.95 3.61
CA ASP A 603 1.38 -25.68 2.92
C ASP A 603 0.27 -25.24 1.94
N GLU A 604 -0.98 -25.62 2.19
CA GLU A 604 -2.11 -25.30 1.34
C GLU A 604 -2.60 -23.86 1.56
N ALA A 605 -3.31 -23.34 0.55
CA ALA A 605 -3.97 -22.05 0.64
C ALA A 605 -5.03 -22.08 1.76
N LEU A 606 -5.21 -20.95 2.46
CA LEU A 606 -6.10 -20.85 3.60
C LEU A 606 -7.55 -21.05 3.15
N GLN A 607 -8.30 -21.89 3.86
CA GLN A 607 -9.72 -22.11 3.60
C GLN A 607 -10.54 -21.33 4.64
N GLY A 608 -11.17 -20.24 4.20
CA GLY A 608 -11.99 -19.42 5.10
C GLY A 608 -13.32 -20.10 5.44
N SER A 609 -13.78 -19.94 6.68
CA SER A 609 -15.12 -20.38 7.09
C SER A 609 -16.17 -19.38 6.60
N VAL A 610 -17.26 -19.86 6.00
CA VAL A 610 -18.39 -19.02 5.60
C VAL A 610 -19.12 -18.55 6.86
N VAL A 611 -19.15 -17.24 7.09
CA VAL A 611 -19.89 -16.63 8.22
C VAL A 611 -21.29 -16.23 7.81
N SER A 612 -21.42 -15.64 6.63
CA SER A 612 -22.69 -15.17 6.07
C SER A 612 -22.74 -15.46 4.58
N SER A 613 -23.88 -15.96 4.11
CA SER A 613 -24.20 -16.03 2.68
C SER A 613 -24.47 -14.65 2.10
N GLU A 614 -25.05 -13.77 2.92
CA GLU A 614 -25.35 -12.40 2.56
C GLU A 614 -24.12 -11.49 2.70
N PRO A 615 -24.04 -10.40 1.92
CA PRO A 615 -22.96 -9.43 2.02
C PRO A 615 -22.90 -8.79 3.42
N ILE A 616 -21.70 -8.49 3.88
CA ILE A 616 -21.52 -7.79 5.16
C ILE A 616 -21.84 -6.30 5.01
N HIS A 617 -22.58 -5.76 5.97
CA HIS A 617 -22.75 -4.32 6.11
C HIS A 617 -21.58 -3.71 6.88
N ASP A 618 -21.24 -4.25 8.06
CA ASP A 618 -20.08 -3.82 8.85
C ASP A 618 -19.64 -4.87 9.89
N ALA A 619 -18.45 -4.71 10.47
CA ALA A 619 -17.94 -5.53 11.58
C ALA A 619 -17.13 -4.72 12.59
N TYR A 620 -17.24 -5.10 13.85
CA TYR A 620 -16.61 -4.42 15.00
C TYR A 620 -16.07 -5.41 16.01
N MET A 621 -15.05 -5.00 16.76
CA MET A 621 -14.58 -5.74 17.93
C MET A 621 -15.28 -5.23 19.19
N LEU A 622 -15.99 -6.13 19.87
CA LEU A 622 -16.49 -5.91 21.22
C LEU A 622 -15.45 -6.40 22.23
N GLN A 623 -15.04 -5.53 23.15
CA GLN A 623 -14.10 -5.86 24.23
C GLN A 623 -14.73 -5.57 25.59
N ILE A 624 -15.02 -6.61 26.36
CA ILE A 624 -15.65 -6.52 27.69
C ILE A 624 -14.86 -7.42 28.65
N SER A 625 -14.44 -6.86 29.79
CA SER A 625 -13.72 -7.60 30.84
C SER A 625 -12.50 -8.38 30.34
N GLY A 626 -11.78 -7.83 29.34
CA GLY A 626 -10.61 -8.46 28.73
C GLY A 626 -10.92 -9.49 27.64
N LYS A 627 -12.18 -9.91 27.49
CA LYS A 627 -12.62 -10.84 26.44
C LYS A 627 -12.99 -10.08 25.17
N LYS A 628 -12.66 -10.65 24.01
CA LYS A 628 -12.80 -10.03 22.68
C LYS A 628 -13.71 -10.88 21.80
N VAL A 629 -14.72 -10.26 21.21
CA VAL A 629 -15.68 -10.90 20.30
C VAL A 629 -15.85 -10.01 19.08
N VAL A 630 -15.68 -10.57 17.89
CA VAL A 630 -16.00 -9.88 16.63
C VAL A 630 -17.50 -9.99 16.38
N VAL A 631 -18.16 -8.85 16.24
CA VAL A 631 -19.58 -8.72 15.92
C VAL A 631 -19.68 -8.33 14.44
N ILE A 632 -20.34 -9.17 13.65
CA ILE A 632 -20.46 -9.06 12.20
C ILE A 632 -21.93 -8.82 11.88
N LEU A 633 -22.21 -7.78 11.09
CA LEU A 633 -23.56 -7.41 10.65
C LEU A 633 -23.70 -7.67 9.17
N ASP A 634 -24.63 -8.53 8.78
CA ASP A 634 -24.95 -8.73 7.37
C ASP A 634 -25.82 -7.60 6.81
N SER A 635 -26.12 -7.64 5.51
CA SER A 635 -26.95 -6.65 4.81
C SER A 635 -28.39 -6.60 5.31
N GLU A 636 -28.87 -7.66 5.95
CA GLU A 636 -30.18 -7.72 6.60
C GLU A 636 -30.13 -7.28 8.07
N LEU A 637 -28.96 -6.84 8.55
CA LEU A 637 -28.70 -6.41 9.93
C LEU A 637 -28.82 -7.55 10.97
N ASN A 638 -28.68 -8.81 10.55
CA ASN A 638 -28.53 -9.92 11.49
C ASN A 638 -27.11 -9.93 12.06
N VAL A 639 -27.00 -10.36 13.31
CA VAL A 639 -25.74 -10.42 14.03
C VAL A 639 -25.13 -11.81 13.97
N HIS A 640 -23.89 -11.87 13.53
CA HIS A 640 -23.03 -13.05 13.59
C HIS A 640 -21.86 -12.77 14.55
N LEU A 641 -21.62 -13.68 15.50
CA LEU A 641 -20.56 -13.52 16.50
C LEU A 641 -19.38 -14.43 16.19
N TYR A 642 -18.16 -13.97 16.46
CA TYR A 642 -16.97 -14.79 16.36
C TYR A 642 -15.96 -14.52 17.49
N PRO A 643 -15.45 -15.55 18.20
CA PRO A 643 -15.85 -16.95 18.13
C PRO A 643 -17.30 -17.15 18.59
N ASP A 644 -18.03 -18.06 17.93
CA ASP A 644 -19.41 -18.37 18.28
C ASP A 644 -19.48 -19.48 19.35
N ASN A 645 -19.33 -19.08 20.60
CA ASN A 645 -19.42 -19.98 21.75
C ASN A 645 -20.36 -19.42 22.82
N VAL A 646 -20.69 -20.22 23.84
CA VAL A 646 -21.63 -19.84 24.92
C VAL A 646 -21.15 -18.57 25.63
N GLU A 647 -19.85 -18.42 25.83
CA GLU A 647 -19.24 -17.26 26.48
C GLU A 647 -19.43 -15.96 25.68
N SER A 648 -19.17 -15.98 24.36
CA SER A 648 -19.40 -14.85 23.46
C SER A 648 -20.88 -14.47 23.40
N GLN A 649 -21.77 -15.46 23.39
CA GLN A 649 -23.21 -15.25 23.42
C GLN A 649 -23.65 -14.59 24.73
N GLU A 650 -23.15 -15.04 25.87
CA GLU A 650 -23.41 -14.43 27.18
C GLU A 650 -22.88 -12.99 27.25
N LEU A 651 -21.64 -12.76 26.80
CA LEU A 651 -21.03 -11.42 26.75
C LEU A 651 -21.83 -10.46 25.89
N PHE A 652 -22.20 -10.88 24.68
CA PHE A 652 -23.01 -10.06 23.78
C PHE A 652 -24.40 -9.80 24.37
N SER A 653 -25.05 -10.83 24.96
CA SER A 653 -26.35 -10.70 25.61
C SER A 653 -26.35 -9.64 26.71
N ALA A 654 -25.29 -9.60 27.54
CA ALA A 654 -25.13 -8.62 28.61
C ALA A 654 -24.88 -7.20 28.06
N ALA A 655 -24.23 -7.09 26.90
CA ALA A 655 -23.91 -5.82 26.25
C ALA A 655 -25.08 -5.23 25.46
N THR A 656 -26.03 -6.04 24.97
CA THR A 656 -27.07 -5.64 24.00
C THR A 656 -27.79 -4.34 24.35
N ALA A 657 -28.15 -4.13 25.62
CA ALA A 657 -28.88 -2.95 26.07
C ALA A 657 -28.06 -1.64 26.08
N THR A 658 -26.73 -1.75 26.06
CA THR A 658 -25.80 -0.61 26.12
C THR A 658 -25.01 -0.41 24.83
N LEU A 659 -24.95 -1.45 23.99
CA LEU A 659 -24.23 -1.42 22.73
C LEU A 659 -25.02 -0.64 21.69
N SER A 660 -24.39 0.37 21.12
CA SER A 660 -24.92 1.16 20.01
C SER A 660 -23.85 1.33 18.95
N VAL A 661 -24.27 1.20 17.69
CA VAL A 661 -23.36 1.19 16.54
C VAL A 661 -23.91 2.12 15.45
N PRO A 662 -23.11 3.10 14.97
CA PRO A 662 -23.52 3.97 13.88
C PRO A 662 -23.21 3.30 12.54
N LEU A 663 -24.23 3.07 11.73
CA LEU A 663 -24.11 2.44 10.40
C LEU A 663 -24.39 3.45 9.30
N ARG A 664 -23.64 3.35 8.20
CA ARG A 664 -23.90 4.10 6.97
C ARG A 664 -24.91 3.34 6.10
N VAL A 665 -26.15 3.79 6.11
CA VAL A 665 -27.26 3.14 5.37
C VAL A 665 -27.60 3.94 4.12
N SER A 666 -27.79 3.25 3.00
CA SER A 666 -28.24 3.86 1.75
C SER A 666 -29.76 4.01 1.73
N SER A 667 -30.25 5.23 1.52
CA SER A 667 -31.65 5.52 1.24
C SER A 667 -32.08 4.89 -0.09
N PRO A 668 -33.38 4.57 -0.29
CA PRO A 668 -33.92 4.17 -1.59
C PRO A 668 -33.62 5.17 -2.72
N GLN A 669 -33.39 6.44 -2.37
CA GLN A 669 -33.02 7.53 -3.29
C GLN A 669 -31.51 7.59 -3.58
N GLY A 670 -30.70 6.65 -3.07
CA GLY A 670 -29.25 6.58 -3.28
C GLY A 670 -28.41 7.41 -2.30
N GLN A 671 -29.02 8.28 -1.50
CA GLN A 671 -28.33 9.09 -0.48
C GLN A 671 -27.84 8.23 0.69
N ARG A 672 -26.57 8.39 1.10
CA ARG A 672 -26.01 7.69 2.26
C ARG A 672 -26.22 8.50 3.53
N ARG A 673 -26.93 7.92 4.51
CA ARG A 673 -27.22 8.54 5.81
C ARG A 673 -26.55 7.76 6.94
N LEU A 674 -26.29 8.44 8.05
CA LEU A 674 -25.80 7.80 9.27
C LEU A 674 -26.98 7.49 10.19
N ILE A 675 -27.14 6.21 10.55
CA ILE A 675 -28.21 5.73 11.42
C ILE A 675 -27.58 4.94 12.56
N GLY A 676 -27.90 5.32 13.80
CA GLY A 676 -27.52 4.55 14.98
C GLY A 676 -28.42 3.34 15.15
N HIS A 677 -27.83 2.19 15.47
CA HIS A 677 -28.53 0.94 15.69
C HIS A 677 -28.26 0.41 17.10
N GLN A 678 -29.26 -0.23 17.69
CA GLN A 678 -29.17 -1.05 18.89
C GLN A 678 -29.57 -2.49 18.58
N PHE A 679 -29.35 -3.39 19.53
CA PHE A 679 -29.52 -4.83 19.32
C PHE A 679 -30.64 -5.38 20.18
N HIS A 680 -31.48 -6.24 19.60
CA HIS A 680 -32.44 -7.01 20.37
C HIS A 680 -32.40 -8.49 19.96
N LYS A 681 -32.75 -9.37 20.91
CA LYS A 681 -32.85 -10.81 20.68
C LYS A 681 -34.13 -11.15 19.90
N LYS A 682 -34.00 -11.81 18.75
CA LYS A 682 -35.15 -12.27 17.97
C LYS A 682 -36.01 -13.24 18.79
N PRO A 683 -37.35 -13.15 18.72
CA PRO A 683 -38.23 -14.11 19.38
C PRO A 683 -38.15 -15.47 18.65
N SER A 684 -37.53 -16.47 19.27
CA SER A 684 -37.57 -17.86 18.77
C SER A 684 -38.70 -18.65 19.45
N PRO A 685 -39.49 -19.45 18.72
CA PRO A 685 -40.54 -20.30 19.28
C PRO A 685 -40.00 -21.46 20.13
N ASN A 686 -38.74 -21.88 19.94
CA ASN A 686 -38.09 -22.93 20.72
C ASN A 686 -37.07 -22.35 21.70
N ARG A 687 -37.15 -22.76 22.97
CA ARG A 687 -36.27 -22.25 24.04
C ARG A 687 -34.83 -22.78 23.98
N GLU A 688 -34.60 -23.83 23.19
CA GLU A 688 -33.29 -24.49 22.99
C GLU A 688 -32.53 -23.97 21.75
N ASP A 689 -33.16 -23.14 20.91
CA ASP A 689 -32.49 -22.59 19.74
C ASP A 689 -31.46 -21.52 20.14
N LYS A 690 -30.37 -21.46 19.37
CA LYS A 690 -29.33 -20.44 19.48
C LYS A 690 -29.95 -19.04 19.47
N ALA A 691 -29.49 -18.18 20.38
CA ALA A 691 -29.98 -16.80 20.43
C ALA A 691 -29.54 -16.03 19.17
N GLU A 692 -30.50 -15.66 18.33
CA GLU A 692 -30.26 -14.76 17.21
C GLU A 692 -30.54 -13.30 17.61
N TYR A 693 -29.75 -12.38 17.09
CA TYR A 693 -29.90 -10.95 17.34
C TYR A 693 -30.08 -10.19 16.03
N LEU A 694 -30.84 -9.11 16.10
CA LEU A 694 -31.09 -8.19 14.99
C LEU A 694 -30.76 -6.76 15.44
N ALA A 695 -30.08 -6.01 14.56
CA ALA A 695 -29.89 -4.58 14.74
C ALA A 695 -31.12 -3.79 14.27
N PHE A 696 -31.64 -2.90 15.11
CA PHE A 696 -32.76 -2.02 14.80
C PHE A 696 -32.34 -0.54 14.93
N PRO A 697 -32.88 0.36 14.08
CA PRO A 697 -32.50 1.76 14.09
C PRO A 697 -33.07 2.52 15.30
N THR A 698 -32.26 3.36 15.93
CA THR A 698 -32.63 4.17 17.10
C THR A 698 -32.59 5.68 16.88
N TRP A 699 -31.65 6.16 16.07
CA TRP A 699 -31.53 7.58 15.74
C TRP A 699 -30.99 7.74 14.33
N THR A 700 -31.22 8.90 13.71
CA THR A 700 -30.69 9.24 12.38
C THR A 700 -30.07 10.62 12.43
N LEU A 701 -28.87 10.76 11.85
CA LEU A 701 -28.19 12.06 11.77
C LEU A 701 -28.88 12.93 10.71
N SER A 702 -29.28 14.13 11.11
CA SER A 702 -29.76 15.15 10.18
C SER A 702 -28.59 15.81 9.47
N LEU A 703 -28.53 15.65 8.15
CA LEU A 703 -27.55 16.30 7.27
C LEU A 703 -28.22 17.45 6.51
N SER A 704 -27.43 18.41 6.03
CA SER A 704 -27.91 19.44 5.11
C SER A 704 -28.44 18.83 3.81
N GLU A 705 -29.40 19.51 3.19
CA GLU A 705 -30.05 19.02 1.97
C GLU A 705 -29.03 18.75 0.87
N GLY A 706 -29.12 17.57 0.26
CA GLY A 706 -28.21 17.16 -0.80
C GLY A 706 -26.84 16.66 -0.35
N HIS A 707 -26.52 16.60 0.96
CA HIS A 707 -25.28 15.97 1.44
C HIS A 707 -25.43 14.48 1.74
N ASP A 708 -24.35 13.72 1.54
CA ASP A 708 -24.22 12.30 1.87
C ASP A 708 -22.98 12.00 2.72
N VAL A 709 -23.01 10.87 3.43
CA VAL A 709 -21.87 10.41 4.24
C VAL A 709 -20.84 9.74 3.34
N GLN A 710 -19.64 10.34 3.26
CA GLN A 710 -18.51 9.78 2.55
C GLN A 710 -17.74 8.77 3.38
N ALA A 711 -17.36 9.14 4.61
CA ALA A 711 -16.53 8.30 5.47
C ALA A 711 -16.93 8.38 6.94
N ILE A 712 -16.76 7.27 7.65
CA ILE A 712 -16.80 7.17 9.11
C ILE A 712 -15.37 6.89 9.56
N ILE A 713 -14.74 7.88 10.20
CA ILE A 713 -13.37 7.79 10.68
C ILE A 713 -13.43 7.38 12.16
N SER A 714 -12.89 6.20 12.46
CA SER A 714 -12.82 5.69 13.83
C SER A 714 -11.69 6.38 14.61
N PRO A 715 -11.95 6.93 15.80
CA PRO A 715 -10.90 7.51 16.63
C PRO A 715 -9.84 6.50 17.08
N THR A 716 -8.61 6.99 17.28
CA THR A 716 -7.55 6.21 17.91
C THR A 716 -7.81 6.10 19.42
N ARG A 717 -8.11 4.88 19.89
CA ARG A 717 -8.46 4.59 21.29
C ARG A 717 -7.21 4.19 22.07
N ASP A 718 -6.49 5.20 22.56
CA ASP A 718 -5.33 5.02 23.42
C ASP A 718 -5.67 5.22 24.91
N PRO A 719 -4.89 4.64 25.84
CA PRO A 719 -4.97 5.00 27.25
C PRO A 719 -4.75 6.49 27.46
N VAL A 720 -5.48 7.08 28.41
CA VAL A 720 -5.40 8.50 28.73
C VAL A 720 -4.75 8.68 30.09
N ALA A 721 -3.52 9.19 30.14
CA ALA A 721 -2.78 9.35 31.40
C ALA A 721 -3.34 10.49 32.28
N SER A 722 -3.81 11.59 31.66
CA SER A 722 -4.37 12.74 32.38
C SER A 722 -5.77 13.10 31.88
N ILE A 723 -6.72 13.15 32.82
CA ILE A 723 -8.13 13.52 32.60
C ILE A 723 -8.35 15.03 32.44
N GLY A 724 -7.36 15.85 32.77
CA GLY A 724 -7.47 17.30 32.70
C GLY A 724 -6.14 17.97 32.36
N LYS A 725 -6.20 19.24 31.99
CA LYS A 725 -5.04 20.10 31.74
C LYS A 725 -5.01 21.17 32.82
N VAL A 726 -3.94 21.17 33.62
CA VAL A 726 -3.73 22.18 34.66
C VAL A 726 -3.21 23.46 34.01
N LEU A 727 -3.84 24.58 34.33
CA LEU A 727 -3.49 25.92 33.88
C LEU A 727 -2.41 26.54 34.78
N GLY A 728 -1.75 27.62 34.34
CA GLY A 728 -0.70 28.30 35.12
C GLY A 728 -1.19 28.79 36.49
N ASN A 729 -2.46 29.20 36.57
CA ASN A 729 -3.11 29.60 37.82
C ASN A 729 -3.58 28.42 38.71
N ARG A 730 -3.17 27.18 38.41
CA ARG A 730 -3.52 25.92 39.11
C ARG A 730 -4.98 25.48 39.01
N THR A 731 -5.79 26.14 38.20
CA THR A 731 -7.14 25.66 37.84
C THR A 731 -7.04 24.62 36.72
N THR A 732 -8.07 23.81 36.52
CA THR A 732 -8.05 22.64 35.63
C THR A 732 -9.12 22.72 34.56
N LEU A 733 -8.72 22.53 33.30
CA LEU A 733 -9.64 22.23 32.21
C LEU A 733 -9.80 20.71 32.10
N TYR A 734 -10.99 20.18 32.39
CA TYR A 734 -11.25 18.75 32.25
C TYR A 734 -11.43 18.40 30.78
N LYS A 735 -10.72 17.37 30.29
CA LYS A 735 -10.78 16.96 28.89
C LYS A 735 -12.13 16.29 28.59
N TYR A 736 -12.71 16.58 27.44
CA TYR A 736 -13.90 15.86 26.98
C TYR A 736 -13.50 14.50 26.41
N LEU A 737 -13.73 13.41 27.18
CA LEU A 737 -13.20 12.07 26.88
C LEU A 737 -14.27 11.02 26.56
N ASN A 738 -15.15 11.24 25.58
CA ASN A 738 -16.22 10.28 25.29
C ASN A 738 -15.74 9.13 24.35
N PRO A 739 -15.76 7.85 24.79
CA PRO A 739 -15.30 6.72 23.98
C PRO A 739 -16.25 6.35 22.82
N HIS A 740 -17.46 6.92 22.81
CA HIS A 740 -18.49 6.71 21.81
C HIS A 740 -18.49 7.77 20.70
N ILE A 741 -17.48 8.63 20.65
CA ILE A 741 -17.36 9.60 19.56
C ILE A 741 -16.99 8.89 18.27
N VAL A 742 -17.61 9.29 17.17
CA VAL A 742 -17.20 8.96 15.80
C VAL A 742 -17.08 10.23 14.97
N LEU A 743 -16.12 10.26 14.05
CA LEU A 743 -15.90 11.38 13.15
C LEU A 743 -16.51 11.06 11.78
N ILE A 744 -17.34 11.96 11.27
CA ILE A 744 -18.13 11.77 10.06
C ILE A 744 -17.75 12.85 9.05
N LEU A 745 -17.36 12.41 7.85
CA LEU A 745 -17.12 13.28 6.71
C LEU A 745 -18.30 13.17 5.73
N THR A 746 -18.85 14.32 5.36
CA THR A 746 -19.95 14.42 4.40
C THR A 746 -19.58 15.28 3.21
N ALA A 747 -20.18 15.01 2.07
CA ALA A 747 -20.02 15.78 0.85
C ALA A 747 -21.36 15.98 0.16
N PRO A 748 -21.46 16.91 -0.81
CA PRO A 748 -22.63 16.98 -1.67
C PRO A 748 -22.75 15.71 -2.50
N HIS A 749 -23.98 15.21 -2.62
CA HIS A 749 -24.31 13.98 -3.31
C HIS A 749 -24.06 14.11 -4.83
N SER A 750 -23.60 13.03 -5.45
CA SER A 750 -23.14 13.01 -6.85
C SER A 750 -24.18 13.42 -7.90
N SER A 751 -25.48 13.38 -7.58
CA SER A 751 -26.56 13.82 -8.49
C SER A 751 -26.83 15.32 -8.42
N VAL A 752 -26.27 16.03 -7.42
CA VAL A 752 -26.37 17.48 -7.33
C VAL A 752 -25.29 18.09 -8.22
N VAL A 753 -25.69 18.91 -9.19
CA VAL A 753 -24.73 19.71 -9.97
C VAL A 753 -24.05 20.66 -9.00
N LEU A 754 -22.77 20.41 -8.75
CA LEU A 754 -21.95 21.20 -7.82
C LEU A 754 -21.86 22.62 -8.35
N THR A 755 -22.50 23.56 -7.64
CA THR A 755 -22.32 24.99 -7.87
C THR A 755 -21.01 25.45 -7.21
N SER A 756 -20.58 26.68 -7.47
CA SER A 756 -19.40 27.29 -6.84
C SER A 756 -19.44 27.33 -5.30
N ASN A 757 -20.59 27.03 -4.68
CA ASN A 757 -20.81 27.07 -3.23
C ASN A 757 -20.96 25.65 -2.64
N ALA A 758 -20.35 24.65 -3.27
CA ALA A 758 -20.33 23.29 -2.75
C ALA A 758 -19.36 23.16 -1.58
N HIS A 759 -19.85 22.66 -0.44
CA HIS A 759 -19.08 22.51 0.79
C HIS A 759 -19.14 21.08 1.33
N CYS A 760 -18.06 20.65 1.97
CA CYS A 760 -17.97 19.41 2.75
C CYS A 760 -18.36 19.70 4.20
N GLY A 761 -18.84 18.68 4.91
CA GLY A 761 -19.15 18.76 6.34
C GLY A 761 -18.29 17.80 7.15
N LEU A 762 -17.76 18.27 8.27
CA LEU A 762 -17.05 17.43 9.24
C LEU A 762 -17.81 17.47 10.57
N TYR A 763 -18.28 16.30 11.03
CA TYR A 763 -19.11 16.19 12.23
C TYR A 763 -18.49 15.22 13.22
N LEU A 764 -18.37 15.65 14.47
CA LEU A 764 -18.01 14.82 15.61
C LEU A 764 -19.31 14.41 16.31
N VAL A 765 -19.68 13.13 16.23
CA VAL A 765 -21.00 12.65 16.63
C VAL A 765 -20.87 11.61 17.75
N ASP A 766 -21.72 11.69 18.77
CA ASP A 766 -21.88 10.63 19.77
C ASP A 766 -22.66 9.46 19.14
N SER A 767 -22.04 8.28 19.05
CA SER A 767 -22.62 7.10 18.43
C SER A 767 -23.82 6.52 19.19
N VAL A 768 -24.01 6.88 20.46
CA VAL A 768 -25.10 6.41 21.31
C VAL A 768 -26.37 7.23 21.10
N LYS A 769 -26.27 8.56 21.23
CA LYS A 769 -27.42 9.49 21.17
C LYS A 769 -27.62 10.09 19.77
N GLY A 770 -26.60 10.09 18.92
CA GLY A 770 -26.60 10.81 17.64
C GLY A 770 -26.41 12.32 17.78
N SER A 771 -26.03 12.82 18.97
CA SER A 771 -25.79 14.24 19.20
C SER A 771 -24.48 14.70 18.57
N VAL A 772 -24.52 15.83 17.87
CA VAL A 772 -23.36 16.46 17.25
C VAL A 772 -22.62 17.29 18.30
N VAL A 773 -21.39 16.90 18.63
CA VAL A 773 -20.50 17.55 19.59
C VAL A 773 -19.77 18.74 18.97
N TYR A 774 -19.29 18.56 17.75
CA TYR A 774 -18.58 19.58 16.98
C TYR A 774 -18.94 19.44 15.51
N GLN A 775 -19.10 20.54 14.80
CA GLN A 775 -19.35 20.54 13.36
C GLN A 775 -18.64 21.71 12.69
N THR A 776 -18.18 21.50 11.46
CA THR A 776 -17.62 22.56 10.63
C THR A 776 -17.92 22.31 9.15
N THR A 777 -18.01 23.40 8.39
CA THR A 777 -18.23 23.41 6.94
C THR A 777 -16.94 23.78 6.24
N LEU A 778 -16.51 22.98 5.27
CA LEU A 778 -15.23 23.09 4.58
C LEU A 778 -15.46 23.30 3.08
N PRO A 779 -14.58 24.02 2.36
CA PRO A 779 -14.68 24.14 0.91
C PRO A 779 -14.42 22.81 0.20
N THR A 780 -14.89 22.69 -1.04
CA THR A 780 -14.58 21.56 -1.93
C THR A 780 -13.39 21.88 -2.83
N ASN A 781 -12.52 20.91 -3.08
CA ASN A 781 -11.39 21.07 -4.00
C ASN A 781 -11.69 20.35 -5.31
N TRP A 782 -11.75 21.06 -6.44
CA TRP A 782 -12.12 20.52 -7.76
C TRP A 782 -13.32 19.57 -7.70
N ASN A 783 -14.41 20.02 -7.07
CA ASN A 783 -15.66 19.26 -6.94
C ASN A 783 -15.54 17.96 -6.11
N ALA A 784 -14.51 17.81 -5.28
CA ALA A 784 -14.31 16.68 -4.37
C ALA A 784 -13.95 17.11 -2.95
N CYS A 785 -14.39 16.33 -1.96
CA CYS A 785 -14.05 16.52 -0.55
C CYS A 785 -12.74 15.83 -0.19
N ASP A 786 -11.62 16.54 -0.36
CA ASP A 786 -10.30 16.05 0.06
C ASP A 786 -9.94 16.54 1.46
N VAL A 787 -10.55 15.91 2.48
CA VAL A 787 -10.31 16.22 3.90
C VAL A 787 -9.63 15.04 4.56
N LYS A 788 -8.52 15.29 5.24
CA LYS A 788 -7.82 14.29 6.07
C LYS A 788 -7.98 14.67 7.53
N ALA A 789 -8.42 13.73 8.37
CA ALA A 789 -8.68 14.03 9.78
C ALA A 789 -8.31 12.86 10.70
N ALA A 790 -7.86 13.18 11.90
CA ALA A 790 -7.56 12.23 12.96
C ALA A 790 -8.07 12.75 14.31
N PHE A 791 -8.61 11.86 15.13
CA PHE A 791 -9.13 12.18 16.46
C PHE A 791 -8.59 11.19 17.49
N THR A 792 -8.05 11.70 18.60
CA THR A 792 -7.63 10.91 19.76
C THR A 792 -7.93 11.69 21.04
N GLU A 793 -8.30 11.00 22.11
CA GLU A 793 -8.66 11.61 23.39
C GLU A 793 -9.74 12.70 23.24
N ASN A 794 -9.31 13.96 23.30
CA ASN A 794 -10.09 15.18 23.20
C ASN A 794 -9.60 16.11 22.07
N TRP A 795 -8.74 15.60 21.20
CA TRP A 795 -7.96 16.37 20.24
C TRP A 795 -8.28 15.92 18.81
N LEU A 796 -8.87 16.82 18.03
CA LEU A 796 -9.17 16.66 16.61
C LEU A 796 -8.15 17.47 15.81
N VAL A 797 -7.61 16.85 14.77
CA VAL A 797 -6.78 17.52 13.78
C VAL A 797 -7.33 17.19 12.41
N TYR A 798 -7.51 18.19 11.56
CA TYR A 798 -7.93 18.00 10.19
C TYR A 798 -7.22 18.94 9.22
N HIS A 799 -7.14 18.51 7.96
CA HIS A 799 -6.47 19.21 6.88
C HIS A 799 -7.38 19.28 5.66
N TYR A 800 -7.41 20.44 5.02
CA TYR A 800 -8.17 20.70 3.80
C TYR A 800 -7.48 21.76 2.93
N TYR A 801 -7.87 21.86 1.66
CA TYR A 801 -7.42 22.92 0.77
C TYR A 801 -8.47 24.04 0.71
N ASP A 802 -8.03 25.28 0.87
CA ASP A 802 -8.88 26.47 0.75
C ASP A 802 -8.59 27.18 -0.58
N ASP A 803 -9.59 27.23 -1.45
CA ASP A 803 -9.54 27.81 -2.79
C ASP A 803 -10.07 29.26 -2.85
N GLU A 804 -10.77 29.70 -1.80
CA GLU A 804 -11.38 31.01 -1.69
C GLU A 804 -10.35 32.09 -1.36
N TYR A 805 -10.51 33.26 -1.98
CA TYR A 805 -9.74 34.47 -1.71
C TYR A 805 -10.72 35.59 -1.39
N GLU A 806 -11.26 35.60 -0.17
CA GLU A 806 -12.17 36.64 0.30
C GLU A 806 -11.44 37.63 1.21
N GLY A 807 -10.62 38.51 0.61
CA GLY A 807 -10.15 39.75 1.24
C GLY A 807 -8.69 39.83 1.69
N ALA A 808 -8.32 40.97 2.27
CA ALA A 808 -6.96 41.27 2.70
C ALA A 808 -6.56 40.42 3.93
N GLY A 809 -5.63 39.48 3.74
CA GLY A 809 -5.10 38.61 4.79
C GLY A 809 -5.55 37.14 4.70
N GLN A 810 -6.42 36.79 3.74
CA GLN A 810 -6.69 35.40 3.39
C GLN A 810 -5.84 34.97 2.20
N THR A 811 -5.29 33.77 2.26
CA THR A 811 -4.45 33.20 1.19
C THR A 811 -4.97 31.83 0.82
N LYS A 812 -5.06 31.58 -0.49
CA LYS A 812 -5.27 30.23 -1.01
C LYS A 812 -4.17 29.31 -0.53
N GLY A 813 -4.51 28.09 -0.17
CA GLY A 813 -3.52 27.12 0.27
C GLY A 813 -4.09 26.06 1.20
N TYR A 814 -3.22 25.14 1.59
CA TYR A 814 -3.57 24.08 2.52
C TYR A 814 -3.65 24.61 3.94
N LYS A 815 -4.72 24.24 4.64
CA LYS A 815 -4.98 24.59 6.02
C LYS A 815 -4.99 23.34 6.88
N MET A 816 -4.32 23.42 8.01
CA MET A 816 -4.33 22.41 9.07
C MET A 816 -4.99 23.02 10.30
N VAL A 817 -6.09 22.43 10.77
CA VAL A 817 -6.86 22.94 11.90
C VAL A 817 -6.78 21.96 13.05
N THR A 818 -6.65 22.51 14.25
CA THR A 818 -6.55 21.77 15.50
C THR A 818 -7.69 22.19 16.42
N VAL A 819 -8.38 21.24 17.03
CA VAL A 819 -9.50 21.47 17.95
C VAL A 819 -9.30 20.64 19.21
N GLU A 820 -9.30 21.28 20.38
CA GLU A 820 -9.31 20.62 21.68
C GLU A 820 -10.66 20.84 22.37
N LEU A 821 -11.27 19.74 22.82
CA LEU A 821 -12.57 19.73 23.49
C LEU A 821 -12.40 19.55 25.01
N TYR A 822 -13.10 20.38 25.79
CA TYR A 822 -13.08 20.37 27.25
C TYR A 822 -14.50 20.32 27.82
N GLU A 823 -14.67 19.71 28.99
CA GLU A 823 -15.93 19.65 29.72
C GLU A 823 -16.26 21.01 30.35
N GLY A 824 -17.56 21.32 30.45
CA GLY A 824 -18.06 22.53 31.08
C GLY A 824 -17.88 23.78 30.23
N LYS A 825 -18.39 24.90 30.74
CA LYS A 825 -18.22 26.25 30.16
C LYS A 825 -17.18 27.06 30.92
N GLN A 826 -16.87 26.66 32.15
CA GLN A 826 -15.92 27.33 33.02
C GLN A 826 -14.72 26.42 33.36
N VAL A 827 -13.66 27.04 33.87
CA VAL A 827 -12.52 26.30 34.40
C VAL A 827 -12.91 25.65 35.74
N ASP A 828 -12.28 24.52 36.08
CA ASP A 828 -12.61 23.67 37.25
C ASP A 828 -14.03 23.10 37.26
N GLU A 829 -14.72 23.12 36.12
CA GLU A 829 -16.04 22.55 35.96
C GLU A 829 -15.95 21.12 35.41
N LYS A 830 -16.20 20.12 36.26
CA LYS A 830 -16.29 18.72 35.86
C LYS A 830 -17.75 18.33 35.72
N THR A 831 -18.23 18.22 34.48
CA THR A 831 -19.62 17.83 34.22
C THR A 831 -19.80 16.31 34.23
N ARG A 832 -18.72 15.54 33.98
CA ARG A 832 -18.78 14.08 33.91
C ARG A 832 -18.37 13.37 35.21
N GLY A 833 -19.26 12.53 35.73
CA GLY A 833 -18.94 11.53 36.77
C GLY A 833 -18.68 10.15 36.17
N SER A 834 -18.11 9.22 36.95
CA SER A 834 -17.93 7.81 36.55
C SER A 834 -19.26 7.10 36.22
N GLU A 835 -20.38 7.63 36.72
CA GLU A 835 -21.74 7.11 36.57
C GLU A 835 -22.56 7.78 35.45
N LEU A 836 -21.98 8.72 34.68
CA LEU A 836 -22.76 9.53 33.74
C LEU A 836 -22.90 8.85 32.36
N SER A 837 -24.14 8.47 32.02
CA SER A 837 -24.53 7.88 30.73
C SER A 837 -24.53 8.92 29.59
N SER A 838 -24.15 8.51 28.36
CA SER A 838 -24.21 9.32 27.12
C SER A 838 -25.57 9.97 26.84
N TYR A 839 -26.65 9.52 27.49
CA TYR A 839 -27.98 10.12 27.35
C TYR A 839 -28.16 11.43 28.15
N SER A 840 -27.28 11.73 29.12
CA SER A 840 -27.39 12.93 29.95
C SER A 840 -27.15 14.21 29.15
N ASP A 841 -28.03 15.20 29.26
CA ASP A 841 -27.90 16.47 28.54
C ASP A 841 -26.68 17.30 29.01
N LYS A 842 -26.19 17.09 30.23
CA LYS A 842 -24.99 17.74 30.76
C LYS A 842 -23.72 17.40 29.97
N ILE A 843 -23.71 16.30 29.22
CA ILE A 843 -22.58 15.90 28.37
C ILE A 843 -22.37 16.85 27.19
N MET A 844 -23.39 17.63 26.82
CA MET A 844 -23.31 18.61 25.73
C MET A 844 -22.74 19.96 26.18
N GLU A 845 -22.45 20.14 27.47
CA GLU A 845 -21.75 21.32 27.98
C GLU A 845 -20.25 21.18 27.72
N ILE A 846 -19.82 21.65 26.55
CA ILE A 846 -18.47 21.49 26.03
C ILE A 846 -17.91 22.84 25.62
N THR A 847 -16.64 23.08 25.92
CA THR A 847 -15.85 24.20 25.41
C THR A 847 -14.87 23.69 24.37
N ALA A 848 -14.94 24.23 23.15
CA ALA A 848 -14.01 23.92 22.07
C ALA A 848 -13.01 25.06 21.88
N TYR A 849 -11.71 24.75 21.89
CA TYR A 849 -10.66 25.66 21.43
C TYR A 849 -10.22 25.22 20.05
N GLU A 850 -10.34 26.10 19.07
CA GLU A 850 -9.99 25.85 17.68
C GLU A 850 -8.96 26.86 17.19
N GLN A 851 -8.01 26.39 16.39
CA GLN A 851 -7.03 27.24 15.70
C GLN A 851 -6.67 26.64 14.35
N SER A 852 -6.62 27.48 13.31
CA SER A 852 -6.16 27.09 11.98
C SER A 852 -4.67 27.43 11.80
N PHE A 853 -4.00 26.72 10.91
CA PHE A 853 -2.62 26.96 10.49
C PHE A 853 -2.52 26.79 8.97
N VAL A 854 -1.60 27.50 8.34
CA VAL A 854 -1.26 27.35 6.92
C VAL A 854 -0.13 26.33 6.79
N TYR A 855 -0.34 25.32 5.95
CA TYR A 855 0.64 24.29 5.62
C TYR A 855 1.00 24.40 4.12
N PRO A 856 2.27 24.29 3.72
CA PRO A 856 2.67 24.53 2.33
C PRO A 856 2.32 23.41 1.34
N HIS A 857 2.09 22.17 1.82
CA HIS A 857 1.97 20.99 0.95
C HIS A 857 0.61 20.27 1.12
N ALA A 858 0.16 19.53 0.11
CA ALA A 858 -0.96 18.61 0.28
C ALA A 858 -0.60 17.46 1.23
N ILE A 859 -1.54 17.02 2.06
CA ILE A 859 -1.42 15.85 2.94
C ILE A 859 -2.17 14.67 2.35
N SER A 860 -1.48 13.55 2.15
CA SER A 860 -2.10 12.31 1.66
C SER A 860 -2.65 11.45 2.81
N ALA A 861 -1.95 11.40 3.95
CA ALA A 861 -2.36 10.65 5.13
C ALA A 861 -1.94 11.37 6.42
N ILE A 862 -2.76 11.22 7.46
CA ILE A 862 -2.55 11.79 8.79
C ILE A 862 -2.80 10.72 9.85
N ALA A 863 -1.92 10.63 10.84
CA ALA A 863 -2.09 9.75 12.00
C ALA A 863 -1.50 10.38 13.26
N LEU A 864 -1.88 9.85 14.41
CA LEU A 864 -1.41 10.30 15.72
C LEU A 864 -0.54 9.19 16.33
N THR A 865 0.54 9.56 17.01
CA THR A 865 1.40 8.60 17.70
C THR A 865 0.68 7.96 18.89
N SER A 866 0.82 6.65 19.05
CA SER A 866 0.26 5.87 20.16
C SER A 866 1.38 5.29 21.04
N THR A 867 1.18 5.33 22.36
CA THR A 867 2.10 4.76 23.36
C THR A 867 1.34 3.99 24.42
N LYS A 868 2.05 3.13 25.17
CA LYS A 868 1.47 2.10 26.04
C LYS A 868 0.58 2.65 27.14
N PHE A 869 0.91 3.81 27.70
CA PHE A 869 0.20 4.44 28.81
C PHE A 869 -0.36 5.83 28.46
N GLY A 870 -0.04 6.37 27.27
CA GLY A 870 -0.48 7.71 26.85
C GLY A 870 0.07 8.85 27.72
N ILE A 871 1.27 8.68 28.28
CA ILE A 871 1.95 9.66 29.13
C ILE A 871 2.76 10.65 28.27
N THR A 872 3.50 10.14 27.27
CA THR A 872 4.26 11.01 26.35
C THR A 872 3.30 11.92 25.57
N SER A 873 3.74 13.12 25.19
CA SER A 873 2.94 13.96 24.29
C SER A 873 2.71 13.24 22.96
N LYS A 874 1.51 13.39 22.38
CA LYS A 874 1.22 12.83 21.06
C LYS A 874 1.73 13.78 19.96
N ASP A 875 2.34 13.22 18.93
CA ASP A 875 2.69 13.95 17.71
C ASP A 875 1.68 13.63 16.60
N VAL A 876 1.48 14.58 15.69
CA VAL A 876 0.81 14.35 14.41
C VAL A 876 1.85 13.94 13.39
N VAL A 877 1.70 12.75 12.82
CA VAL A 877 2.51 12.28 11.70
C VAL A 877 1.73 12.54 10.41
N VAL A 878 2.38 13.21 9.47
CA VAL A 878 1.81 13.65 8.19
C VAL A 878 2.65 13.07 7.06
N ALA A 879 2.01 12.40 6.10
CA ALA A 879 2.61 12.13 4.80
C ALA A 879 2.15 13.19 3.79
N ASN A 880 3.11 13.88 3.17
CA ASN A 880 2.80 14.91 2.18
C ASN A 880 2.81 14.36 0.74
N ALA A 881 2.24 15.11 -0.20
CA ALA A 881 2.19 14.74 -1.61
C ALA A 881 3.57 14.71 -2.29
N ASN A 882 4.59 15.34 -1.69
CA ASN A 882 5.98 15.31 -2.16
C ASN A 882 6.74 14.04 -1.71
N GLY A 883 6.05 13.05 -1.15
CA GLY A 883 6.64 11.79 -0.72
C GLY A 883 7.49 11.88 0.55
N LYS A 884 7.29 12.92 1.38
CA LYS A 884 7.98 13.11 2.67
C LYS A 884 7.03 12.90 3.83
N ILE A 885 7.56 12.31 4.89
CA ILE A 885 6.81 12.06 6.14
C ILE A 885 7.39 12.98 7.22
N GLN A 886 6.52 13.78 7.84
CA GLN A 886 6.87 14.78 8.84
C GLN A 886 6.17 14.52 10.16
N SER A 887 6.84 14.83 11.27
CA SER A 887 6.24 14.78 12.62
C SER A 887 6.05 16.20 13.18
N PHE A 888 4.86 16.48 13.71
CA PHE A 888 4.52 17.75 14.33
C PHE A 888 4.06 17.55 15.77
N SER A 889 4.77 18.17 16.70
CA SER A 889 4.41 18.10 18.11
C SER A 889 3.07 18.75 18.42
N ARG A 890 2.27 18.14 19.32
CA ARG A 890 1.04 18.74 19.86
C ARG A 890 1.25 20.13 20.46
N ARG A 891 2.43 20.42 20.99
CA ARG A 891 2.77 21.76 21.53
C ARG A 891 2.71 22.84 20.46
N MET A 892 3.19 22.54 19.25
CA MET A 892 3.14 23.46 18.12
C MET A 892 1.71 23.64 17.61
N LEU A 893 0.92 22.56 17.60
CA LEU A 893 -0.47 22.53 17.16
C LEU A 893 -1.47 22.71 18.31
N ASN A 894 -1.11 23.48 19.33
CA ASN A 894 -2.00 23.75 20.46
C ASN A 894 -2.93 24.93 20.10
N PRO A 895 -4.27 24.76 20.13
CA PRO A 895 -5.21 25.82 19.77
C PRO A 895 -5.22 27.00 20.75
N ARG A 896 -4.69 26.83 21.97
CA ARG A 896 -4.64 27.89 23.00
C ARG A 896 -3.44 28.84 22.85
N ARG A 897 -2.69 28.76 21.74
CA ARG A 897 -1.56 29.68 21.46
C ARG A 897 -2.08 31.12 21.31
N THR A 898 -1.32 32.08 21.82
CA THR A 898 -1.80 33.46 21.95
C THR A 898 -1.70 34.21 20.63
N ILE A 899 -2.81 34.82 20.20
CA ILE A 899 -2.93 35.57 18.95
C ILE A 899 -2.48 37.03 19.18
N SER A 900 -1.59 37.54 18.33
CA SER A 900 -1.17 38.96 18.27
C SER A 900 -0.57 39.56 19.54
N ARG A 901 -0.26 38.74 20.57
CA ARG A 901 0.42 39.17 21.80
C ARG A 901 1.40 38.13 22.29
N LYS A 902 2.32 38.54 23.16
CA LYS A 902 3.21 37.60 23.86
C LYS A 902 2.42 36.85 24.95
N PRO A 903 2.78 35.57 25.23
CA PRO A 903 2.21 34.82 26.35
C PRO A 903 2.48 35.50 27.70
N THR A 904 1.49 35.49 28.60
CA THR A 904 1.63 35.94 30.00
C THR A 904 2.50 34.97 30.81
N SER A 905 2.90 35.32 32.04
CA SER A 905 3.68 34.41 32.89
C SER A 905 2.96 33.08 33.15
N GLU A 906 1.65 33.13 33.41
CA GLU A 906 0.82 31.93 33.62
C GLU A 906 0.74 31.06 32.36
N GLU A 907 0.61 31.67 31.18
CA GLU A 907 0.59 30.95 29.91
C GLU A 907 1.97 30.36 29.55
N GLN A 908 3.06 31.03 29.95
CA GLN A 908 4.42 30.50 29.79
C GLN A 908 4.68 29.31 30.71
N GLU A 909 4.11 29.28 31.92
CA GLU A 909 4.14 28.11 32.81
C GLU A 909 3.44 26.89 32.17
N GLU A 910 2.44 27.12 31.32
CA GLU A 910 1.80 26.08 30.49
C GLU A 910 2.58 25.73 29.21
N TYR A 911 3.76 26.32 29.01
CA TYR A 911 4.55 26.23 27.77
C TYR A 911 3.81 26.70 26.52
N LEU A 912 2.88 27.65 26.63
CA LEU A 912 2.24 28.27 25.48
C LEU A 912 3.20 29.24 24.80
N VAL A 913 3.28 29.14 23.48
CA VAL A 913 4.05 30.05 22.63
C VAL A 913 3.11 30.94 21.83
N GLN A 914 3.61 32.10 21.40
CA GLN A 914 2.85 33.00 20.51
C GLN A 914 2.41 32.24 19.26
N TYR A 915 1.17 32.47 18.83
CA TYR A 915 0.63 31.88 17.61
C TYR A 915 1.39 32.40 16.39
N ASP A 916 1.78 31.46 15.53
CA ASP A 916 2.34 31.70 14.21
C ASP A 916 1.46 30.90 13.23
N PRO A 917 0.77 31.57 12.29
CA PRO A 917 -0.12 30.89 11.35
C PRO A 917 0.64 29.96 10.40
N LEU A 918 1.90 30.23 10.08
CA LEU A 918 2.65 29.41 9.12
C LEU A 918 3.30 28.23 9.84
N LEU A 919 2.98 27.01 9.42
CA LEU A 919 3.75 25.83 9.83
C LEU A 919 5.07 25.80 9.04
N PRO A 920 6.23 25.87 9.71
CA PRO A 920 7.50 25.86 9.01
C PRO A 920 7.75 24.49 8.39
N ASP A 921 8.12 24.49 7.10
CA ASP A 921 8.61 23.30 6.39
C ASP A 921 10.08 23.07 6.78
N ASP A 922 10.28 22.52 7.97
CA ASP A 922 11.61 22.24 8.51
C ASP A 922 12.08 20.83 8.08
N PRO A 923 13.14 20.70 7.26
CA PRO A 923 13.69 19.42 6.86
C PRO A 923 14.09 18.53 8.05
N ARG A 924 14.41 19.11 9.21
CA ARG A 924 14.77 18.36 10.43
C ARG A 924 13.60 17.59 11.03
N LYS A 925 12.37 17.96 10.69
CA LYS A 925 11.14 17.27 11.13
C LYS A 925 10.71 16.16 10.17
N VAL A 926 11.42 16.00 9.05
CA VAL A 926 11.16 14.95 8.06
C VAL A 926 11.75 13.63 8.58
N ILE A 927 10.90 12.78 9.16
CA ILE A 927 11.29 11.48 9.70
C ILE A 927 11.66 10.48 8.60
N SER A 928 11.19 10.69 7.38
CA SER A 928 11.59 9.91 6.20
C SER A 928 12.92 10.36 5.60
N HIS A 929 13.61 11.36 6.16
CA HIS A 929 14.89 11.92 5.70
C HIS A 929 15.12 11.86 4.17
N ASN A 930 16.09 11.06 3.71
CA ASN A 930 16.45 10.90 2.31
C ASN A 930 15.50 10.00 1.53
N TYR A 931 14.72 9.14 2.20
CA TYR A 931 13.73 8.31 1.53
C TYR A 931 12.62 9.17 0.96
N ASP A 932 12.27 8.84 -0.28
CA ASP A 932 11.12 9.39 -0.98
C ASP A 932 10.06 8.29 -1.03
N VAL A 933 8.96 8.53 -0.33
CA VAL A 933 7.90 7.57 -0.06
C VAL A 933 6.61 8.09 -0.70
N PRO A 934 6.47 7.99 -2.04
CA PRO A 934 5.34 8.53 -2.77
C PRO A 934 4.04 7.77 -2.50
N HIS A 935 2.92 8.46 -2.68
CA HIS A 935 1.56 7.88 -2.68
C HIS A 935 1.20 7.07 -1.41
N ILE A 936 1.57 7.58 -0.23
CA ILE A 936 1.10 7.01 1.05
C ILE A 936 -0.41 7.19 1.19
N ARG A 937 -1.12 6.07 1.41
CA ARG A 937 -2.57 6.01 1.56
C ARG A 937 -2.98 6.07 3.03
N SER A 938 -2.19 5.47 3.93
CA SER A 938 -2.50 5.41 5.36
C SER A 938 -1.22 5.27 6.20
N ILE A 939 -1.32 5.63 7.48
CA ILE A 939 -0.26 5.51 8.47
C ILE A 939 -0.83 4.75 9.68
N ALA A 940 -0.20 3.64 10.04
CA ALA A 940 -0.50 2.90 11.26
C ALA A 940 0.57 3.20 12.32
N THR A 941 0.13 3.40 13.56
CA THR A 941 1.03 3.59 14.71
C THR A 941 0.83 2.48 15.73
N SER A 942 1.88 2.12 16.44
CA SER A 942 1.86 1.09 17.47
C SER A 942 2.76 1.45 18.66
N PRO A 943 2.35 1.18 19.90
CA PRO A 943 3.19 1.41 21.06
C PRO A 943 4.38 0.43 21.09
N ALA A 944 5.54 0.92 21.55
CA ALA A 944 6.62 0.07 22.02
C ALA A 944 6.42 -0.30 23.50
N LEU A 945 7.30 -1.14 24.10
CA LEU A 945 7.28 -1.34 25.55
C LEU A 945 7.78 -0.11 26.31
N LEU A 946 8.61 0.71 25.65
CA LEU A 946 9.03 2.02 26.12
C LEU A 946 7.90 3.03 25.90
N GLU A 947 7.57 3.78 26.96
CA GLU A 947 6.52 4.79 26.93
C GLU A 947 6.94 6.03 26.12
N SER A 948 8.24 6.24 25.94
CA SER A 948 8.77 7.35 25.14
C SER A 948 8.66 7.13 23.62
N THR A 949 8.42 5.89 23.17
CA THR A 949 8.62 5.48 21.76
C THR A 949 7.35 4.92 21.12
N SER A 950 7.08 5.36 19.90
CA SER A 950 5.99 4.87 19.04
C SER A 950 6.56 4.37 17.71
N LEU A 951 6.08 3.23 17.23
CA LEU A 951 6.38 2.72 15.89
C LEU A 951 5.43 3.38 14.90
N VAL A 952 5.97 3.84 13.78
CA VAL A 952 5.22 4.51 12.70
C VAL A 952 5.43 3.74 11.41
N PHE A 953 4.36 3.18 10.87
CA PHE A 953 4.34 2.47 9.60
C PHE A 953 3.47 3.22 8.59
N ALA A 954 4.10 3.81 7.59
CA ALA A 954 3.44 4.45 6.46
C ALA A 954 3.38 3.48 5.29
N TYR A 955 2.19 3.30 4.71
CA TYR A 955 1.99 2.41 3.58
C TYR A 955 1.11 3.01 2.50
N GLY A 956 1.43 2.65 1.27
CA GLY A 956 0.78 3.09 0.04
C GLY A 956 1.47 2.37 -1.11
N LEU A 957 1.95 3.12 -2.12
CA LEU A 957 2.82 2.54 -3.15
C LEU A 957 4.06 1.89 -2.50
N ASP A 958 4.72 2.62 -1.60
CA ASP A 958 5.87 2.13 -0.83
C ASP A 958 5.50 1.80 0.62
N LEU A 959 6.38 1.02 1.24
CA LEU A 959 6.32 0.71 2.67
C LEU A 959 7.49 1.38 3.39
N PHE A 960 7.21 2.13 4.45
CA PHE A 960 8.21 2.76 5.29
C PHE A 960 7.86 2.56 6.76
N LEU A 961 8.82 2.14 7.56
CA LEU A 961 8.66 2.02 9.01
C LEU A 961 9.80 2.73 9.71
N THR A 962 9.48 3.49 10.75
CA THR A 962 10.46 4.12 11.64
C THR A 962 9.93 4.17 13.09
N ARG A 963 10.76 4.68 13.99
CA ARG A 963 10.43 4.92 15.40
C ARG A 963 10.43 6.42 15.65
N VAL A 964 9.44 6.90 16.38
CA VAL A 964 9.33 8.31 16.76
C VAL A 964 9.26 8.42 18.28
N THR A 965 9.96 9.40 18.82
CA THR A 965 9.99 9.70 20.27
C THR A 965 9.51 11.12 20.53
N PRO A 966 8.18 11.35 20.62
CA PRO A 966 7.59 12.69 20.72
C PRO A 966 8.16 13.58 21.83
N SER A 967 8.48 12.98 22.99
CA SER A 967 9.01 13.69 24.17
C SER A 967 10.51 13.43 24.40
N ASN A 968 11.22 12.94 23.38
CA ASN A 968 12.54 12.29 23.52
C ASN A 968 12.50 11.05 24.43
N THR A 969 13.62 10.35 24.52
CA THR A 969 13.78 9.12 25.32
C THR A 969 14.00 9.46 26.81
N PHE A 970 12.92 9.45 27.60
CA PHE A 970 12.99 9.71 29.05
C PHE A 970 13.08 8.44 29.91
N ASP A 971 12.80 7.28 29.33
CA ASP A 971 12.78 5.96 29.98
C ASP A 971 14.02 5.10 29.65
N VAL A 972 14.95 5.64 28.85
CA VAL A 972 16.24 5.03 28.52
C VAL A 972 17.35 6.01 28.84
N LEU A 973 18.50 5.48 29.29
CA LEU A 973 19.71 6.27 29.49
C LEU A 973 20.18 6.83 28.14
N ASN A 974 20.53 8.12 28.12
CA ASN A 974 21.09 8.76 26.94
C ASN A 974 22.35 8.00 26.45
N GLU A 975 22.45 7.79 25.15
CA GLU A 975 23.57 7.08 24.52
C GLU A 975 24.91 7.80 24.72
N SER A 976 24.88 9.13 24.81
CA SER A 976 26.05 9.96 25.14
C SER A 976 26.46 9.90 26.62
N PHE A 977 25.79 9.12 27.46
CA PHE A 977 26.12 9.01 28.88
C PHE A 977 27.50 8.37 29.08
N ASN A 978 28.43 9.13 29.66
CA ASN A 978 29.81 8.70 29.86
C ASN A 978 29.95 7.70 31.03
N LYS A 979 29.67 6.42 30.73
CA LYS A 979 29.77 5.31 31.67
C LYS A 979 31.19 5.14 32.23
N VAL A 980 32.22 5.36 31.41
CA VAL A 980 33.63 5.23 31.80
C VAL A 980 33.98 6.25 32.88
N GLN A 981 33.56 7.50 32.72
CA GLN A 981 33.75 8.54 33.73
C GLN A 981 33.08 8.19 35.06
N LEU A 982 31.85 7.66 35.02
CA LEU A 982 31.16 7.21 36.24
C LEU A 982 31.97 6.12 36.97
N VAL A 983 32.49 5.13 36.24
CA VAL A 983 33.29 4.04 36.84
C VAL A 983 34.59 4.54 37.43
N LEU A 984 35.32 5.39 36.68
CA LEU A 984 36.59 5.94 37.14
C LEU A 984 36.42 6.82 38.38
N THR A 985 35.36 7.61 38.45
CA THR A 985 35.06 8.44 39.62
C THR A 985 34.71 7.58 40.84
N VAL A 986 33.85 6.57 40.69
CA VAL A 986 33.51 5.62 41.78
C VAL A 986 34.76 4.87 42.27
N MET A 987 35.59 4.37 41.36
CA MET A 987 36.84 3.68 41.71
C MET A 987 37.83 4.63 42.40
N GLY A 988 38.00 5.85 41.89
CA GLY A 988 38.84 6.87 42.51
C GLY A 988 38.39 7.21 43.93
N LEU A 989 37.08 7.33 44.15
CA LEU A 989 36.49 7.61 45.46
C LEU A 989 36.66 6.41 46.42
N ALA A 990 36.51 5.18 45.94
CA ALA A 990 36.77 3.97 46.72
C ALA A 990 38.24 3.86 47.16
N VAL A 991 39.19 4.14 46.27
CA VAL A 991 40.62 4.17 46.59
C VAL A 991 40.92 5.28 47.60
N ALA A 992 40.35 6.48 47.42
CA ALA A 992 40.49 7.58 48.37
C ALA A 992 39.96 7.21 49.76
N ILE A 993 38.80 6.53 49.85
CA ILE A 993 38.27 6.02 51.12
C ILE A 993 39.22 4.98 51.73
N PHE A 994 39.73 4.04 50.93
CA PHE A 994 40.62 3.00 51.41
C PHE A 994 41.92 3.57 52.01
N ILE A 995 42.46 4.62 51.39
CA ILE A 995 43.66 5.32 51.87
C ILE A 995 43.36 6.20 53.10
N THR A 996 42.25 6.93 53.10
CA THR A 996 41.92 7.88 54.18
C THR A 996 41.40 7.19 55.45
N ARG A 997 40.70 6.05 55.33
CA ARG A 997 40.16 5.29 56.47
C ARG A 997 41.20 4.95 57.55
N PRO A 998 42.39 4.39 57.24
CA PRO A 998 43.42 4.16 58.25
C PRO A 998 44.02 5.46 58.80
N MET A 999 44.17 6.51 57.97
CA MET A 999 44.67 7.82 58.43
C MET A 999 43.74 8.44 59.48
N VAL A 1000 42.43 8.41 59.23
CA VAL A 1000 41.40 8.91 60.16
C VAL A 1000 41.34 8.05 61.42
N LYS A 1001 41.39 6.71 61.30
CA LYS A 1001 41.47 5.82 62.47
C LYS A 1001 42.68 6.13 63.34
N ARG A 1002 43.85 6.33 62.73
CA ARG A 1002 45.09 6.69 63.44
C ARG A 1002 44.99 8.05 64.11
N LYS A 1003 44.41 9.06 63.43
CA LYS A 1003 44.15 10.39 64.01
C LYS A 1003 43.20 10.32 65.21
N LYS A 1004 42.05 9.65 65.08
CA LYS A 1004 41.08 9.45 66.18
C LYS A 1004 41.65 8.65 67.35
N LEU A 1005 42.50 7.66 67.08
CA LEU A 1005 43.19 6.92 68.14
C LEU A 1005 44.14 7.87 68.89
N ARG A 1006 44.91 8.71 68.17
CA ARG A 1006 45.83 9.67 68.78
C ARG A 1006 45.11 10.71 69.65
N GLU A 1007 43.98 11.25 69.18
CA GLU A 1007 43.09 12.18 69.93
C GLU A 1007 42.38 11.54 71.13
N LYS A 1008 42.36 10.20 71.24
CA LYS A 1008 41.85 9.50 72.42
C LYS A 1008 42.93 9.22 73.47
N TRP A 1009 44.19 9.18 73.05
CA TRP A 1009 45.33 8.84 73.91
C TRP A 1009 46.05 10.08 74.45
N TYR A 1010 45.90 11.22 73.78
CA TYR A 1010 46.31 12.56 74.18
C TYR A 1010 45.13 13.50 73.96
#